data_AF-A0A7K1DZS1-F1
#
_entry.id   AF-A0A7K1DZS1-F1
#
_cell.length_a   1.000
_cell.length_b   1.000
_cell.length_c   1.000
_cell.angle_alpha   90.00
_cell.angle_beta   90.00
_cell.angle_gamma   90.00
#
_symmetry.space_group_name_H-M   'P 1'
#
loop_
_entity.id
_entity.type
_entity.pdbx_description
1 polymer ?
#
loop_
_entity_poly.entity_id
_entity_poly.type
_entity_poly.pdbx_seq_one_letter_code
_entity_poly.pdbx_strand_id
1 'polypeptide(L)'
;MEELAIVQPLGCDFVLNAPARHAPLYTERGYEPFSTALFRLSSSWAEDIVDIGAHVGYYSLVAASANSSARIIAVEGSPENADVLRENARINSREHIEVLAAAFSDNHDPIRFQLTEASDNSGRGGHPNSPTVKVVEVDSVTGDELSLASGRRLLIKLDVEGFELAALRGLEKAIDASSEARLLVEFNPKCIRPTGVSPSAILEWLADHGFRMFGIDEDNFTWNEVDIATAEDQVGDGYTNIWCLPRESTMTVAAVMHSAGLSGSERSHVEAVADLVTLGCMVATIMPKPDSGLVAELKKSGSGIMLVEKYEWWVDSSNLELKERHIAFSQIYDSIAHINPDVVMTQTMTVPQGALAARALGKPHVWWVREFGDLDYDFALPESPSEFGQVIRSLSDVVLTNSNAVKQHLFPHSDDAVHVLWPSPLMQPSDVARRARQGELTLGIVASLQVGKGHADLIQAIARSRLRETTIRLKFFGAGSVADRKRLRSLAKELDVSDRIEFVPHMANRAEMYGALDIVVVTSRAEAFGRIPFEATAAGRPVIYAASGGIVEYMVPGETGLSYEPGDIDELARNITTLHQDASLPERLVAQADTHFRQLFSQPARGTALRGYLTEAITRHASLAITPWSLDRLLLQVALTSEESRGDNRNTIAELRSESDALRADRDALRAELTRVSTALHEITVERNNAVLERDALLNSRLWRFAKPYRKLRAIFRPPR
;
A
#
# COMPACT_ATOMS: atom_id res chain seq x y z
N MET A 1 -22.76 3.52 36.74
CA MET A 1 -21.62 3.83 35.86
C MET A 1 -21.13 2.52 35.30
N GLU A 2 -20.88 2.44 34.01
CA GLU A 2 -20.24 1.28 33.40
C GLU A 2 -18.89 1.01 34.05
N GLU A 3 -18.53 -0.26 34.19
CA GLU A 3 -17.18 -0.66 34.59
C GLU A 3 -16.21 -0.28 33.46
N LEU A 4 -15.11 0.40 33.78
CA LEU A 4 -14.08 0.76 32.81
C LEU A 4 -12.91 -0.24 32.88
N ALA A 5 -12.26 -0.46 31.74
CA ALA A 5 -11.07 -1.28 31.62
C ALA A 5 -10.01 -0.56 30.79
N ILE A 6 -8.75 -0.62 31.26
CA ILE A 6 -7.60 -0.16 30.48
C ILE A 6 -7.23 -1.25 29.48
N VAL A 7 -7.23 -0.89 28.20
CA VAL A 7 -6.86 -1.76 27.08
C VAL A 7 -5.77 -1.12 26.24
N GLN A 8 -5.03 -1.91 25.48
CA GLN A 8 -4.17 -1.41 24.41
C GLN A 8 -4.84 -1.71 23.06
N PRO A 9 -5.39 -0.70 22.36
CA PRO A 9 -6.04 -0.93 21.08
C PRO A 9 -5.09 -1.55 20.05
N LEU A 10 -5.63 -2.44 19.20
CA LEU A 10 -4.85 -3.16 18.21
C LEU A 10 -4.17 -2.18 17.24
N GLY A 11 -2.85 -2.33 17.05
CA GLY A 11 -2.08 -1.49 16.13
C GLY A 11 -1.89 -0.03 16.59
N CYS A 12 -2.07 0.25 17.87
CA CYS A 12 -1.86 1.56 18.49
C CYS A 12 -0.76 1.51 19.56
N ASP A 13 -0.06 2.63 19.74
CA ASP A 13 1.06 2.82 20.69
C ASP A 13 0.63 3.46 22.02
N PHE A 14 -0.68 3.55 22.26
CA PHE A 14 -1.30 4.12 23.45
C PHE A 14 -2.21 3.12 24.15
N VAL A 15 -2.53 3.39 25.42
CA VAL A 15 -3.56 2.67 26.17
C VAL A 15 -4.85 3.49 26.23
N LEU A 16 -5.99 2.84 26.36
CA LEU A 16 -7.30 3.46 26.40
C LEU A 16 -8.09 2.90 27.59
N ASN A 17 -8.53 3.78 28.49
CA ASN A 17 -9.54 3.48 29.48
C ASN A 17 -10.92 3.60 28.81
N ALA A 18 -11.59 2.47 28.60
CA ALA A 18 -12.85 2.39 27.86
C ALA A 18 -13.88 1.54 28.63
N PRO A 19 -15.19 1.64 28.31
CA PRO A 19 -16.20 0.74 28.88
C PRO A 19 -15.79 -0.72 28.69
N ALA A 20 -15.78 -1.50 29.77
CA ALA A 20 -15.25 -2.87 29.79
C ALA A 20 -15.97 -3.79 28.79
N ARG A 21 -17.26 -3.55 28.52
CA ARG A 21 -18.03 -4.27 27.50
C ARG A 21 -17.49 -4.08 26.07
N HIS A 22 -16.79 -2.97 25.80
CA HIS A 22 -16.20 -2.64 24.51
C HIS A 22 -14.70 -2.98 24.42
N ALA A 23 -14.06 -3.46 25.48
CA ALA A 23 -12.66 -3.85 25.44
C ALA A 23 -12.31 -4.77 24.23
N PRO A 24 -13.10 -5.82 23.90
CA PRO A 24 -12.80 -6.69 22.76
C PRO A 24 -12.87 -5.98 21.40
N LEU A 25 -13.69 -4.93 21.27
CA LEU A 25 -13.80 -4.09 20.08
C LEU A 25 -12.43 -3.47 19.74
N TYR A 26 -11.74 -2.94 20.75
CA TYR A 26 -10.45 -2.31 20.61
C TYR A 26 -9.29 -3.31 20.48
N THR A 27 -9.31 -4.43 21.23
CA THR A 27 -8.16 -5.34 21.34
C THR A 27 -8.15 -6.50 20.35
N GLU A 28 -9.32 -7.02 19.96
CA GLU A 28 -9.41 -8.22 19.10
C GLU A 28 -9.70 -7.88 17.65
N ARG A 29 -10.69 -7.02 17.42
CA ARG A 29 -11.14 -6.64 16.06
C ARG A 29 -10.38 -5.42 15.52
N GLY A 30 -9.97 -4.52 16.41
CA GLY A 30 -9.62 -3.15 16.05
C GLY A 30 -10.90 -2.34 15.85
N TYR A 31 -10.92 -1.12 16.40
CA TYR A 31 -12.05 -0.21 16.23
C TYR A 31 -11.92 0.48 14.87
N GLU A 32 -12.93 0.29 14.00
CA GLU A 32 -13.01 0.90 12.67
C GLU A 32 -11.66 0.92 11.93
N PRO A 33 -11.07 -0.26 11.67
CA PRO A 33 -9.66 -0.36 11.31
C PRO A 33 -9.31 0.34 9.99
N PHE A 34 -10.24 0.46 9.03
CA PHE A 34 -10.00 1.17 7.79
C PHE A 34 -10.13 2.69 7.98
N SER A 35 -11.21 3.17 8.60
CA SER A 35 -11.36 4.60 8.95
C SER A 35 -10.21 5.10 9.82
N THR A 36 -9.76 4.30 10.79
CA THR A 36 -8.60 4.58 11.64
C THR A 36 -7.32 4.75 10.82
N ALA A 37 -7.09 3.92 9.80
CA ALA A 37 -5.90 4.02 8.95
C ALA A 37 -5.91 5.33 8.13
N LEU A 38 -7.05 5.66 7.50
CA LEU A 38 -7.22 6.90 6.73
C LEU A 38 -7.06 8.14 7.61
N PHE A 39 -7.69 8.13 8.79
CA PHE A 39 -7.62 9.23 9.75
C PHE A 39 -6.21 9.43 10.30
N ARG A 40 -5.51 8.34 10.65
CA ARG A 40 -4.12 8.38 11.14
C ARG A 40 -3.17 8.98 10.11
N LEU A 41 -3.26 8.55 8.85
CA LEU A 41 -2.41 9.07 7.78
C LEU A 41 -2.70 10.55 7.51
N SER A 42 -3.98 10.95 7.50
CA SER A 42 -4.34 12.37 7.36
C SER A 42 -3.97 13.23 8.56
N SER A 43 -3.93 12.66 9.77
CA SER A 43 -3.48 13.35 10.98
C SER A 43 -2.00 13.77 10.89
N SER A 44 -1.17 12.98 10.20
CA SER A 44 0.24 13.33 9.95
C SER A 44 0.41 14.55 9.03
N TRP A 45 -0.61 14.85 8.22
CA TRP A 45 -0.65 16.01 7.33
C TRP A 45 -1.34 17.23 7.98
N ALA A 46 -2.30 17.02 8.88
CA ALA A 46 -3.10 18.09 9.47
C ALA A 46 -2.32 18.94 10.50
N GLU A 47 -2.70 20.21 10.61
CA GLU A 47 -2.19 21.14 11.62
C GLU A 47 -3.20 21.41 12.73
N ASP A 48 -4.47 21.54 12.37
CA ASP A 48 -5.60 21.63 13.28
C ASP A 48 -6.45 20.36 13.09
N ILE A 49 -6.67 19.61 14.17
CA ILE A 49 -7.44 18.37 14.19
C ILE A 49 -8.57 18.51 15.20
N VAL A 50 -9.81 18.22 14.76
CA VAL A 50 -11.00 18.35 15.60
C VAL A 50 -11.73 17.01 15.65
N ASP A 51 -11.92 16.48 16.85
CA ASP A 51 -12.64 15.25 17.14
C ASP A 51 -13.97 15.62 17.79
N ILE A 52 -15.07 15.60 17.02
CA ILE A 52 -16.40 16.04 17.44
C ILE A 52 -17.26 14.83 17.75
N GLY A 53 -17.73 14.75 19.00
CA GLY A 53 -18.28 13.52 19.56
C GLY A 53 -17.19 12.54 19.97
N ALA A 54 -16.13 13.07 20.60
CA ALA A 54 -14.90 12.34 20.84
C ALA A 54 -15.05 11.13 21.78
N HIS A 55 -16.17 11.02 22.50
CA HIS A 55 -16.47 9.94 23.44
C HIS A 55 -15.31 9.78 24.46
N VAL A 56 -14.63 8.63 24.50
CA VAL A 56 -13.47 8.39 25.38
C VAL A 56 -12.11 8.80 24.78
N GLY A 57 -12.10 9.39 23.58
CA GLY A 57 -10.91 9.96 22.93
C GLY A 57 -10.09 9.02 22.06
N TYR A 58 -10.68 7.97 21.49
CA TYR A 58 -9.95 7.04 20.64
C TYR A 58 -9.29 7.75 19.44
N TYR A 59 -10.06 8.50 18.66
CA TYR A 59 -9.56 9.23 17.50
C TYR A 59 -8.63 10.39 17.88
N SER A 60 -8.92 11.10 18.97
CA SER A 60 -8.03 12.08 19.58
C SER A 60 -6.63 11.52 19.90
N LEU A 61 -6.55 10.31 20.47
CA LEU A 61 -5.28 9.64 20.74
C LEU A 61 -4.59 9.13 19.45
N VAL A 62 -5.36 8.62 18.48
CA VAL A 62 -4.82 8.26 17.15
C VAL A 62 -4.18 9.48 16.48
N ALA A 63 -4.82 10.65 16.54
CA ALA A 63 -4.29 11.90 16.03
C ALA A 63 -2.98 12.30 16.75
N ALA A 64 -2.98 12.27 18.09
CA ALA A 64 -1.83 12.66 18.90
C ALA A 64 -0.61 11.74 18.70
N SER A 65 -0.84 10.45 18.42
CA SER A 65 0.22 9.51 18.05
C SER A 65 0.78 9.77 16.65
N ALA A 66 -0.07 10.16 15.70
CA ALA A 66 0.34 10.45 14.33
C ALA A 66 1.05 11.80 14.19
N ASN A 67 0.65 12.81 14.96
CA ASN A 67 1.22 14.15 14.90
C ASN A 67 1.17 14.84 16.28
N SER A 68 2.27 14.74 17.02
CA SER A 68 2.41 15.37 18.34
C SER A 68 2.55 16.91 18.30
N SER A 69 2.63 17.50 17.11
CA SER A 69 2.74 18.96 16.91
C SER A 69 1.45 19.63 16.46
N ALA A 70 0.43 18.83 16.09
CA ALA A 70 -0.88 19.36 15.71
C ALA A 70 -1.60 19.96 16.92
N ARG A 71 -2.44 20.97 16.67
CA ARG A 71 -3.44 21.43 17.63
C ARG A 71 -4.61 20.46 17.56
N ILE A 72 -4.86 19.73 18.66
CA ILE A 72 -5.93 18.72 18.72
C ILE A 72 -7.00 19.21 19.69
N ILE A 73 -8.24 19.32 19.20
CA ILE A 73 -9.40 19.72 20.00
C ILE A 73 -10.41 18.58 19.98
N ALA A 74 -10.74 18.07 21.17
CA ALA A 74 -11.74 17.03 21.37
C ALA A 74 -12.99 17.65 22.01
N VAL A 75 -14.13 17.56 21.33
CA VAL A 75 -15.42 18.09 21.80
C VAL A 75 -16.32 16.91 22.14
N GLU A 76 -16.72 16.81 23.41
CA GLU A 76 -17.55 15.71 23.91
C GLU A 76 -18.73 16.24 24.74
N GLY A 77 -19.93 15.82 24.35
CA GLY A 77 -21.19 16.28 24.95
C GLY A 77 -21.47 15.69 26.32
N SER A 78 -20.98 14.48 26.64
CA SER A 78 -21.11 13.87 27.96
C SER A 78 -19.97 14.31 28.90
N PRO A 79 -20.25 15.04 29.99
CA PRO A 79 -19.22 15.42 30.95
C PRO A 79 -18.44 14.22 31.51
N GLU A 80 -19.14 13.11 31.75
CA GLU A 80 -18.55 11.87 32.23
C GLU A 80 -17.56 11.25 31.22
N ASN A 81 -17.88 11.28 29.92
CA ASN A 81 -16.96 10.80 28.87
C ASN A 81 -15.77 11.76 28.68
N ALA A 82 -16.01 13.07 28.74
CA ALA A 82 -14.96 14.08 28.66
C ALA A 82 -13.93 13.91 29.79
N ASP A 83 -14.36 13.53 31.00
CA ASP A 83 -13.45 13.23 32.11
C ASP A 83 -12.61 11.96 31.85
N VAL A 84 -13.20 10.91 31.29
CA VAL A 84 -12.47 9.71 30.86
C VAL A 84 -11.46 10.05 29.76
N LEU A 85 -11.84 10.90 28.80
CA LEU A 85 -10.98 11.38 27.73
C LEU A 85 -9.76 12.14 28.28
N ARG A 86 -9.97 13.07 29.24
CA ARG A 86 -8.86 13.79 29.91
C ARG A 86 -7.90 12.82 30.61
N GLU A 87 -8.44 11.81 31.29
CA GLU A 87 -7.61 10.77 31.92
C GLU A 87 -6.83 9.96 30.88
N ASN A 88 -7.46 9.61 29.76
CA ASN A 88 -6.83 8.93 28.63
C ASN A 88 -5.70 9.75 28.00
N ALA A 89 -5.88 11.06 27.84
CA ALA A 89 -4.82 11.97 27.40
C ALA A 89 -3.66 11.97 28.41
N ARG A 90 -3.97 12.04 29.71
CA ARG A 90 -2.97 12.09 30.80
C ARG A 90 -2.12 10.81 30.88
N ILE A 91 -2.74 9.63 30.89
CA ILE A 91 -2.00 8.34 31.02
C ILE A 91 -1.06 8.08 29.83
N ASN A 92 -1.34 8.68 28.67
CA ASN A 92 -0.50 8.57 27.46
C ASN A 92 0.48 9.74 27.28
N SER A 93 0.58 10.66 28.26
CA SER A 93 1.40 11.89 28.14
C SER A 93 1.02 12.76 26.93
N ARG A 94 -0.28 12.85 26.62
CA ARG A 94 -0.86 13.61 25.49
C ARG A 94 -1.74 14.77 25.97
N GLU A 95 -1.33 15.47 27.02
CA GLU A 95 -2.08 16.58 27.63
C GLU A 95 -2.18 17.85 26.74
N HIS A 96 -1.58 17.83 25.54
CA HIS A 96 -1.78 18.86 24.51
C HIS A 96 -3.12 18.71 23.77
N ILE A 97 -3.86 17.62 23.99
CA ILE A 97 -5.24 17.47 23.52
C ILE A 97 -6.14 18.40 24.36
N GLU A 98 -6.75 19.39 23.72
CA GLU A 98 -7.71 20.31 24.35
C GLU A 98 -9.08 19.63 24.43
N VAL A 99 -9.59 19.40 25.66
CA VAL A 99 -10.83 18.65 25.88
C VAL A 99 -11.96 19.56 26.34
N LEU A 100 -12.95 19.76 25.47
CA LEU A 100 -14.13 20.58 25.71
C LEU A 100 -15.34 19.71 26.05
N ALA A 101 -15.85 19.86 27.27
CA ALA A 101 -17.09 19.22 27.69
C ALA A 101 -18.30 20.06 27.23
N ALA A 102 -18.62 19.97 25.95
CA ALA A 102 -19.63 20.76 25.26
C ALA A 102 -20.22 19.98 24.09
N ALA A 103 -21.42 20.33 23.66
CA ALA A 103 -22.00 19.83 22.41
C ALA A 103 -21.55 20.72 21.24
N PHE A 104 -21.28 20.14 20.07
CA PHE A 104 -20.97 20.94 18.88
C PHE A 104 -22.24 21.25 18.07
N SER A 105 -22.44 22.49 17.64
CA SER A 105 -23.63 22.89 16.90
C SER A 105 -23.43 24.13 16.02
N ASP A 106 -24.50 24.62 15.38
CA ASP A 106 -24.54 25.85 14.57
C ASP A 106 -24.94 27.10 15.36
N ASN A 107 -25.13 26.96 16.68
CA ASN A 107 -25.53 28.04 17.57
C ASN A 107 -24.99 27.82 19.00
N HIS A 108 -25.17 28.83 19.85
CA HIS A 108 -24.66 28.89 21.24
C HIS A 108 -25.72 28.56 22.29
N ASP A 109 -26.90 28.06 21.89
CA ASP A 109 -27.96 27.76 22.84
C ASP A 109 -27.62 26.45 23.59
N PRO A 110 -27.73 26.40 24.93
CA PRO A 110 -27.52 25.18 25.68
C PRO A 110 -28.37 24.03 25.17
N ILE A 111 -27.73 22.87 25.01
CA ILE A 111 -28.33 21.69 24.43
C ILE A 111 -28.74 20.73 25.54
N ARG A 112 -30.00 20.25 25.48
CA ARG A 112 -30.43 19.10 26.28
C ARG A 112 -29.82 17.84 25.69
N PHE A 113 -28.85 17.27 26.39
CA PHE A 113 -28.13 16.08 26.00
C PHE A 113 -28.67 14.88 26.77
N GLN A 114 -29.05 13.82 26.05
CA GLN A 114 -29.65 12.61 26.58
C GLN A 114 -28.56 11.57 26.75
N LEU A 115 -28.19 11.30 28.00
CA LEU A 115 -27.27 10.25 28.38
C LEU A 115 -28.03 8.93 28.47
N THR A 116 -27.62 7.96 27.67
CA THR A 116 -28.26 6.65 27.57
C THR A 116 -27.59 5.60 28.45
N GLU A 117 -28.26 4.46 28.64
CA GLU A 117 -27.72 3.31 29.39
C GLU A 117 -26.45 2.76 28.74
N ALA A 118 -26.36 2.91 27.41
CA ALA A 118 -25.16 2.72 26.65
C ALA A 118 -24.49 4.08 26.39
N SER A 119 -23.41 4.39 27.12
CA SER A 119 -22.76 5.71 27.10
C SER A 119 -22.34 6.21 25.71
N ASP A 120 -22.04 5.28 24.82
CA ASP A 120 -21.68 5.43 23.40
C ASP A 120 -22.85 5.81 22.48
N ASN A 121 -24.09 5.82 22.99
CA ASN A 121 -25.28 6.16 22.22
C ASN A 121 -25.93 7.46 22.77
N SER A 122 -25.16 8.28 23.48
CA SER A 122 -25.67 9.51 24.09
C SER A 122 -25.63 10.65 23.08
N GLY A 123 -26.71 11.42 22.97
CA GLY A 123 -26.81 12.47 21.96
C GLY A 123 -27.82 13.54 22.33
N ARG A 124 -27.99 14.54 21.47
CA ARG A 124 -29.03 15.57 21.65
C ARG A 124 -30.46 15.00 21.47
N GLY A 125 -30.59 13.85 20.82
CA GLY A 125 -31.82 13.04 20.71
C GLY A 125 -31.76 11.78 21.58
N GLY A 126 -32.91 11.14 21.82
CA GLY A 126 -32.92 9.82 22.46
C GLY A 126 -32.52 8.76 21.45
N HIS A 127 -31.61 7.86 21.81
CA HIS A 127 -31.12 6.87 20.86
C HIS A 127 -32.13 5.73 20.65
N PRO A 128 -32.46 5.35 19.40
CA PRO A 128 -33.50 4.37 19.13
C PRO A 128 -33.20 2.96 19.67
N ASN A 129 -31.94 2.65 19.99
CA ASN A 129 -31.54 1.35 20.55
C ASN A 129 -31.17 1.37 22.05
N SER A 130 -31.14 2.54 22.71
CA SER A 130 -30.76 2.63 24.12
C SER A 130 -31.63 3.65 24.87
N PRO A 131 -32.27 3.26 25.99
CA PRO A 131 -33.13 4.17 26.72
C PRO A 131 -32.32 5.29 27.39
N THR A 132 -32.87 6.52 27.37
CA THR A 132 -32.31 7.67 28.09
C THR A 132 -32.38 7.44 29.60
N VAL A 133 -31.23 7.50 30.26
CA VAL A 133 -31.08 7.34 31.71
C VAL A 133 -31.07 8.70 32.42
N LYS A 134 -30.45 9.70 31.81
CA LYS A 134 -30.26 11.03 32.39
C LYS A 134 -30.29 12.08 31.27
N VAL A 135 -30.89 13.23 31.54
CA VAL A 135 -30.80 14.39 30.64
C VAL A 135 -29.97 15.45 31.36
N VAL A 136 -28.93 15.94 30.69
CA VAL A 136 -28.10 17.05 31.15
C VAL A 136 -28.24 18.23 30.20
N GLU A 137 -28.02 19.43 30.71
CA GLU A 137 -27.89 20.63 29.88
C GLU A 137 -26.39 20.91 29.73
N VAL A 138 -25.92 21.03 28.49
CA VAL A 138 -24.52 21.27 28.17
C VAL A 138 -24.41 22.48 27.27
N ASP A 139 -23.36 23.27 27.50
CA ASP A 139 -23.03 24.39 26.62
C ASP A 139 -22.77 23.87 25.20
N SER A 140 -23.08 24.69 24.20
CA SER A 140 -22.74 24.40 22.82
C SER A 140 -21.57 25.25 22.33
N VAL A 141 -20.78 24.68 21.43
CA VAL A 141 -19.65 25.36 20.77
C VAL A 141 -19.78 25.29 19.26
N THR A 142 -19.21 26.31 18.61
CA THR A 142 -19.16 26.45 17.14
C THR A 142 -17.71 26.47 16.65
N GLY A 143 -17.49 26.25 15.35
CA GLY A 143 -16.14 26.31 14.77
C GLY A 143 -15.50 27.70 14.85
N ASP A 144 -16.32 28.76 14.88
CA ASP A 144 -15.88 30.14 15.04
C ASP A 144 -15.22 30.38 16.40
N GLU A 145 -15.80 29.87 17.48
CA GLU A 145 -15.27 30.04 18.84
C GLU A 145 -13.94 29.31 19.02
N LEU A 146 -13.79 28.16 18.36
CA LEU A 146 -12.54 27.39 18.37
C LEU A 146 -11.43 28.03 17.53
N SER A 147 -11.74 29.12 16.81
CA SER A 147 -10.83 29.84 15.91
C SER A 147 -10.26 28.92 14.82
N LEU A 148 -11.11 28.06 14.25
CA LEU A 148 -10.73 27.07 13.24
C LEU A 148 -10.65 27.64 11.81
N ALA A 149 -11.20 28.84 11.57
CA ALA A 149 -11.07 29.57 10.31
C ALA A 149 -9.67 30.22 10.15
N SER A 150 -8.62 29.44 10.39
CA SER A 150 -7.22 29.85 10.40
C SER A 150 -6.55 29.73 9.01
N GLY A 151 -7.20 29.02 8.08
CA GLY A 151 -6.63 28.62 6.79
C GLY A 151 -5.58 27.50 6.87
N ARG A 152 -5.40 26.91 8.06
CA ARG A 152 -4.48 25.80 8.28
C ARG A 152 -5.10 24.49 7.79
N ARG A 153 -4.25 23.49 7.58
CA ARG A 153 -4.68 22.15 7.15
C ARG A 153 -5.56 21.51 8.21
N LEU A 154 -6.86 21.41 7.91
CA LEU A 154 -7.90 21.00 8.84
C LEU A 154 -8.33 19.55 8.61
N LEU A 155 -8.37 18.76 9.68
CA LEU A 155 -8.93 17.41 9.71
C LEU A 155 -10.02 17.31 10.78
N ILE A 156 -11.18 16.76 10.43
CA ILE A 156 -12.35 16.67 11.31
C ILE A 156 -12.84 15.22 11.38
N LYS A 157 -13.06 14.69 12.60
CA LYS A 157 -13.96 13.56 12.83
C LYS A 157 -15.27 14.10 13.36
N LEU A 158 -16.38 13.65 12.78
CA LEU A 158 -17.72 14.04 13.17
C LEU A 158 -18.59 12.81 13.45
N ASP A 159 -19.06 12.71 14.68
CA ASP A 159 -19.83 11.59 15.21
C ASP A 159 -20.77 12.08 16.33
N VAL A 160 -21.95 12.61 15.97
CA VAL A 160 -22.81 13.33 16.93
C VAL A 160 -24.23 12.78 16.98
N GLU A 161 -24.39 11.52 16.57
CA GLU A 161 -25.60 10.72 16.73
C GLU A 161 -26.87 11.42 16.19
N GLY A 162 -26.81 11.87 14.93
CA GLY A 162 -27.96 12.39 14.17
C GLY A 162 -28.01 13.91 14.01
N PHE A 163 -27.06 14.64 14.59
CA PHE A 163 -26.95 16.11 14.52
C PHE A 163 -25.82 16.59 13.60
N GLU A 164 -25.34 15.73 12.71
CA GLU A 164 -24.17 15.98 11.85
C GLU A 164 -24.38 17.24 11.00
N LEU A 165 -25.58 17.45 10.45
CA LEU A 165 -25.87 18.64 9.63
C LEU A 165 -25.73 19.95 10.42
N ALA A 166 -26.13 19.97 11.69
CA ALA A 166 -25.98 21.16 12.53
C ALA A 166 -24.50 21.40 12.86
N ALA A 167 -23.73 20.34 13.14
CA ALA A 167 -22.30 20.46 13.35
C ALA A 167 -21.55 20.93 12.07
N LEU A 168 -21.91 20.40 10.90
CA LEU A 168 -21.35 20.83 9.61
C LEU A 168 -21.60 22.32 9.35
N ARG A 169 -22.82 22.82 9.61
CA ARG A 169 -23.13 24.25 9.55
C ARG A 169 -22.31 25.09 10.54
N GLY A 170 -22.08 24.57 11.74
CA GLY A 170 -21.19 25.19 12.72
C GLY A 170 -19.71 25.21 12.29
N LEU A 171 -19.32 24.39 11.32
CA LEU A 171 -17.97 24.31 10.75
C LEU A 171 -17.81 25.04 9.42
N GLU A 172 -18.89 25.60 8.85
CA GLU A 172 -18.92 26.16 7.49
C GLU A 172 -17.76 27.12 7.22
N LYS A 173 -17.55 28.11 8.10
CA LYS A 173 -16.44 29.07 7.93
C LYS A 173 -15.05 28.45 8.05
N ALA A 174 -14.90 27.41 8.86
CA ALA A 174 -13.62 26.72 9.00
C ALA A 174 -13.30 25.88 7.76
N ILE A 175 -14.30 25.21 7.20
CA ILE A 175 -14.22 24.46 5.95
C ILE A 175 -13.93 25.41 4.78
N ASP A 176 -14.66 26.51 4.67
CA ASP A 176 -14.45 27.53 3.62
C ASP A 176 -13.06 28.17 3.69
N ALA A 177 -12.52 28.36 4.89
CA ALA A 177 -11.18 28.89 5.09
C ALA A 177 -10.07 27.89 4.70
N SER A 178 -10.36 26.58 4.73
CA SER A 178 -9.40 25.50 4.45
C SER A 178 -9.80 24.72 3.19
N SER A 179 -9.31 25.16 2.03
CA SER A 179 -9.59 24.51 0.73
C SER A 179 -9.15 23.05 0.63
N GLU A 180 -8.30 22.58 1.55
CA GLU A 180 -7.83 21.19 1.63
C GLU A 180 -8.47 20.40 2.78
N ALA A 181 -9.52 20.92 3.44
CA ALA A 181 -10.15 20.29 4.59
C ALA A 181 -10.54 18.82 4.31
N ARG A 182 -10.38 17.95 5.31
CA ARG A 182 -10.75 16.53 5.24
C ARG A 182 -11.65 16.16 6.39
N LEU A 183 -12.66 15.33 6.12
CA LEU A 183 -13.64 14.94 7.12
C LEU A 183 -13.84 13.42 7.14
N LEU A 184 -13.98 12.86 8.32
CA LEU A 184 -14.53 11.53 8.56
C LEU A 184 -15.88 11.73 9.25
N VAL A 185 -16.97 11.46 8.54
CA VAL A 185 -18.33 11.72 9.02
C VAL A 185 -19.05 10.39 9.19
N GLU A 186 -19.57 10.12 10.38
CA GLU A 186 -20.48 8.99 10.56
C GLU A 186 -21.82 9.31 9.90
N PHE A 187 -22.30 8.42 9.05
CA PHE A 187 -23.60 8.53 8.39
C PHE A 187 -24.53 7.43 8.91
N ASN A 188 -25.45 7.83 9.78
CA ASN A 188 -26.40 6.94 10.44
C ASN A 188 -27.85 7.42 10.23
N PRO A 189 -28.52 7.02 9.13
CA PRO A 189 -29.88 7.44 8.81
C PRO A 189 -30.88 7.20 9.95
N LYS A 190 -30.66 6.18 10.77
CA LYS A 190 -31.52 5.82 11.89
C LYS A 190 -31.46 6.84 13.03
N CYS A 191 -30.29 7.43 13.29
CA CYS A 191 -30.12 8.50 14.27
C CYS A 191 -30.52 9.87 13.69
N ILE A 192 -30.37 10.08 12.38
CA ILE A 192 -30.72 11.35 11.72
C ILE A 192 -32.24 11.56 11.62
N ARG A 193 -33.01 10.56 11.15
CA ARG A 193 -34.46 10.75 10.88
C ARG A 193 -35.27 11.29 12.09
N PRO A 194 -35.05 10.85 13.34
CA PRO A 194 -35.75 11.39 14.51
C PRO A 194 -35.53 12.88 14.77
N THR A 195 -34.46 13.50 14.24
CA THR A 195 -34.21 14.94 14.40
C THR A 195 -35.08 15.80 13.47
N GLY A 196 -35.80 15.18 12.53
CA GLY A 196 -36.59 15.86 11.50
C GLY A 196 -35.79 16.26 10.27
N VAL A 197 -34.49 15.93 10.23
CA VAL A 197 -33.61 16.12 9.07
C VAL A 197 -33.69 14.90 8.16
N SER A 198 -33.68 15.13 6.84
CA SER A 198 -33.52 14.04 5.87
C SER A 198 -32.06 13.60 5.83
N PRO A 199 -31.73 12.29 5.88
CA PRO A 199 -30.35 11.82 5.77
C PRO A 199 -29.62 12.34 4.53
N SER A 200 -30.29 12.43 3.37
CA SER A 200 -29.66 12.95 2.14
C SER A 200 -29.16 14.39 2.29
N ALA A 201 -29.75 15.20 3.17
CA ALA A 201 -29.36 16.59 3.37
C ALA A 201 -27.91 16.76 3.85
N ILE A 202 -27.35 15.78 4.57
CA ILE A 202 -25.93 15.78 4.97
C ILE A 202 -25.04 15.58 3.74
N LEU A 203 -25.38 14.60 2.89
CA LEU A 203 -24.61 14.28 1.69
C LEU A 203 -24.70 15.39 0.65
N GLU A 204 -25.88 15.97 0.48
CA GLU A 204 -26.12 17.14 -0.36
C GLU A 204 -25.30 18.33 0.11
N TRP A 205 -25.29 18.62 1.42
CA TRP A 205 -24.48 19.69 1.99
C TRP A 205 -22.98 19.48 1.71
N LEU A 206 -22.46 18.27 1.95
CA LEU A 206 -21.05 17.95 1.66
C LEU A 206 -20.73 18.09 0.16
N ALA A 207 -21.61 17.65 -0.72
CA ALA A 207 -21.43 17.81 -2.17
C ALA A 207 -21.41 19.29 -2.59
N ASP A 208 -22.34 20.10 -2.05
CA ASP A 208 -22.44 21.54 -2.32
C ASP A 208 -21.21 22.32 -1.82
N HIS A 209 -20.55 21.83 -0.77
CA HIS A 209 -19.30 22.41 -0.24
C HIS A 209 -18.04 21.78 -0.88
N GLY A 210 -18.19 21.14 -2.03
CA GLY A 210 -17.07 20.72 -2.85
C GLY A 210 -16.36 19.46 -2.37
N PHE A 211 -17.03 18.57 -1.64
CA PHE A 211 -16.45 17.27 -1.27
C PHE A 211 -16.75 16.18 -2.30
N ARG A 212 -15.77 15.28 -2.49
CA ARG A 212 -15.99 13.89 -2.93
C ARG A 212 -16.11 13.03 -1.69
N MET A 213 -17.05 12.10 -1.71
CA MET A 213 -17.46 11.30 -0.57
C MET A 213 -17.21 9.83 -0.86
N PHE A 214 -16.57 9.12 0.06
CA PHE A 214 -16.27 7.70 -0.07
C PHE A 214 -16.84 6.94 1.13
N GLY A 215 -17.79 6.04 0.88
CA GLY A 215 -18.32 5.15 1.90
C GLY A 215 -17.29 4.07 2.23
N ILE A 216 -17.05 3.85 3.51
CA ILE A 216 -16.03 2.94 4.02
C ILE A 216 -16.67 1.61 4.45
N ASP A 217 -16.21 0.51 3.85
CA ASP A 217 -16.54 -0.84 4.26
C ASP A 217 -15.41 -1.38 5.15
N GLU A 218 -15.65 -1.33 6.46
CA GLU A 218 -14.70 -1.77 7.49
C GLU A 218 -14.43 -3.28 7.45
N ASP A 219 -15.44 -4.08 7.09
CA ASP A 219 -15.37 -5.54 7.12
C ASP A 219 -14.56 -6.08 5.94
N ASN A 220 -14.82 -5.55 4.74
CA ASN A 220 -14.13 -5.96 3.52
C ASN A 220 -12.87 -5.14 3.22
N PHE A 221 -12.64 -4.04 3.95
CA PHE A 221 -11.53 -3.12 3.72
C PHE A 221 -11.56 -2.54 2.31
N THR A 222 -12.74 -2.15 1.86
CA THR A 222 -13.01 -1.55 0.54
C THR A 222 -13.73 -0.22 0.69
N TRP A 223 -13.82 0.54 -0.39
CA TRP A 223 -14.53 1.80 -0.42
C TRP A 223 -15.22 1.97 -1.77
N ASN A 224 -16.30 2.77 -1.78
CA ASN A 224 -16.99 3.19 -2.99
C ASN A 224 -17.30 4.68 -2.91
N GLU A 225 -17.29 5.37 -4.05
CA GLU A 225 -17.79 6.74 -4.11
C GLU A 225 -19.30 6.73 -3.78
N VAL A 226 -19.73 7.67 -2.95
CA VAL A 226 -21.11 7.74 -2.45
C VAL A 226 -22.03 8.26 -3.55
N ASP A 227 -23.03 7.47 -3.90
CA ASP A 227 -24.19 7.93 -4.67
C ASP A 227 -25.29 8.39 -3.71
N ILE A 228 -25.53 9.70 -3.67
CA ILE A 228 -26.51 10.34 -2.78
C ILE A 228 -27.91 9.71 -2.93
N ALA A 229 -28.28 9.32 -4.15
CA ALA A 229 -29.61 8.79 -4.43
C ALA A 229 -29.84 7.40 -3.81
N THR A 230 -28.77 6.62 -3.58
CA THR A 230 -28.86 5.23 -3.11
C THR A 230 -28.18 4.99 -1.77
N ALA A 231 -27.45 5.97 -1.23
CA ALA A 231 -26.68 5.84 0.02
C ALA A 231 -27.54 5.42 1.22
N GLU A 232 -28.72 6.01 1.40
CA GLU A 232 -29.62 5.67 2.51
C GLU A 232 -30.10 4.21 2.42
N ASP A 233 -30.46 3.74 1.22
CA ASP A 233 -30.91 2.37 0.98
C ASP A 233 -29.76 1.35 1.15
N GLN A 234 -28.54 1.72 0.76
CA GLN A 234 -27.35 0.89 0.92
C GLN A 234 -27.00 0.67 2.40
N VAL A 235 -27.13 1.71 3.22
CA VAL A 235 -26.84 1.66 4.67
C VAL A 235 -27.98 1.01 5.45
N GLY A 236 -29.23 1.25 5.04
CA GLY A 236 -30.41 0.69 5.69
C GLY A 236 -30.58 1.16 7.13
N ASP A 237 -30.65 0.21 8.06
CA ASP A 237 -30.82 0.47 9.50
C ASP A 237 -29.49 0.55 10.28
N GLY A 238 -28.36 0.45 9.58
CA GLY A 238 -27.01 0.57 10.14
C GLY A 238 -26.44 1.99 10.04
N TYR A 239 -25.12 2.06 10.11
CA TYR A 239 -24.33 3.26 9.82
C TYR A 239 -23.15 2.89 8.91
N THR A 240 -22.54 3.90 8.30
CA THR A 240 -21.25 3.77 7.63
C THR A 240 -20.45 5.05 7.86
N ASN A 241 -19.12 4.94 7.89
CA ASN A 241 -18.27 6.11 7.86
C ASN A 241 -18.10 6.60 6.42
N ILE A 242 -18.20 7.91 6.24
CA ILE A 242 -17.96 8.58 4.97
C ILE A 242 -16.69 9.41 5.08
N TRP A 243 -15.70 9.04 4.28
CA TRP A 243 -14.48 9.80 4.12
C TRP A 243 -14.67 10.89 3.06
N CYS A 244 -14.53 12.15 3.45
CA CYS A 244 -14.78 13.32 2.62
C CYS A 244 -13.47 14.03 2.31
N LEU A 245 -13.19 14.20 1.03
CA LEU A 245 -11.98 14.86 0.52
C LEU A 245 -12.35 15.99 -0.46
N PRO A 246 -11.55 17.07 -0.59
CA PRO A 246 -11.87 18.17 -1.50
C PRO A 246 -11.88 17.71 -2.95
N ARG A 247 -13.00 17.91 -3.65
CA ARG A 247 -13.29 17.34 -4.98
C ARG A 247 -12.20 17.63 -6.00
N GLU A 248 -11.78 18.88 -6.10
CA GLU A 248 -10.78 19.34 -7.10
C GLU A 248 -9.39 18.75 -6.90
N SER A 249 -9.05 18.37 -5.66
CA SER A 249 -7.72 17.86 -5.31
C SER A 249 -7.68 16.35 -5.09
N THR A 250 -8.83 15.68 -5.10
CA THR A 250 -8.94 14.25 -4.80
C THR A 250 -8.68 13.41 -6.04
N MET A 251 -7.78 12.44 -5.94
CA MET A 251 -7.51 11.46 -6.99
C MET A 251 -7.80 10.04 -6.50
N THR A 252 -8.50 9.25 -7.31
CA THR A 252 -8.69 7.81 -7.08
C THR A 252 -7.71 6.98 -7.91
N VAL A 253 -7.05 6.01 -7.28
CA VAL A 253 -6.01 5.19 -7.92
C VAL A 253 -6.33 3.72 -7.74
N ALA A 254 -6.39 2.96 -8.84
CA ALA A 254 -6.38 1.50 -8.79
C ALA A 254 -4.96 0.98 -9.04
N ALA A 255 -4.35 0.35 -8.05
CA ALA A 255 -3.01 -0.21 -8.15
C ALA A 255 -3.07 -1.73 -8.37
N VAL A 256 -2.49 -2.22 -9.46
CA VAL A 256 -2.42 -3.65 -9.77
C VAL A 256 -1.05 -4.20 -9.34
N MET A 257 -1.09 -5.18 -8.44
CA MET A 257 0.09 -5.85 -7.89
C MET A 257 0.48 -7.09 -8.70
N HIS A 258 1.64 -7.67 -8.41
CA HIS A 258 2.14 -8.87 -9.09
C HIS A 258 2.20 -10.12 -8.23
N SER A 259 2.04 -9.97 -6.92
CA SER A 259 2.25 -11.02 -5.96
C SER A 259 1.55 -10.72 -4.64
N ALA A 260 1.41 -11.77 -3.84
CA ALA A 260 0.83 -11.81 -2.51
C ALA A 260 1.85 -11.65 -1.37
N GLY A 261 3.15 -11.68 -1.69
CA GLY A 261 4.24 -11.73 -0.71
C GLY A 261 4.70 -10.36 -0.22
N LEU A 262 5.60 -10.33 0.78
CA LEU A 262 6.13 -9.09 1.36
C LEU A 262 7.63 -8.87 1.07
N SER A 263 7.99 -8.83 -0.21
CA SER A 263 9.35 -8.55 -0.71
C SER A 263 9.61 -7.04 -0.85
N GLY A 264 10.76 -6.64 -1.44
CA GLY A 264 11.06 -5.22 -1.69
C GLY A 264 10.07 -4.56 -2.66
N SER A 265 9.61 -5.38 -3.62
CA SER A 265 8.37 -5.29 -4.39
C SER A 265 7.19 -4.56 -3.72
N GLU A 266 6.63 -5.28 -2.79
CA GLU A 266 5.36 -4.96 -2.17
C GLU A 266 5.55 -3.95 -1.05
N ARG A 267 6.70 -3.95 -0.36
CA ARG A 267 7.03 -2.92 0.63
C ARG A 267 7.09 -1.52 0.04
N SER A 268 7.76 -1.35 -1.10
CA SER A 268 7.79 -0.02 -1.73
C SER A 268 6.41 0.42 -2.24
N HIS A 269 5.55 -0.55 -2.56
CA HIS A 269 4.16 -0.28 -2.91
C HIS A 269 3.34 0.16 -1.70
N VAL A 270 3.40 -0.56 -0.57
CA VAL A 270 2.78 -0.16 0.71
C VAL A 270 3.19 1.26 1.10
N GLU A 271 4.50 1.56 1.01
CA GLU A 271 5.01 2.91 1.23
C GLU A 271 4.36 3.90 0.25
N ALA A 272 4.26 3.56 -1.04
CA ALA A 272 3.67 4.46 -2.05
C ALA A 272 2.18 4.74 -1.79
N VAL A 273 1.43 3.74 -1.34
CA VAL A 273 0.03 3.91 -0.96
C VAL A 273 -0.10 4.85 0.23
N ALA A 274 0.71 4.66 1.28
CA ALA A 274 0.69 5.52 2.46
C ALA A 274 0.97 7.00 2.11
N ASP A 275 1.96 7.26 1.25
CA ASP A 275 2.26 8.61 0.76
C ASP A 275 1.06 9.21 -0.01
N LEU A 276 0.44 8.45 -0.92
CA LEU A 276 -0.70 8.92 -1.71
C LEU A 276 -1.92 9.20 -0.84
N VAL A 277 -2.23 8.33 0.12
CA VAL A 277 -3.34 8.53 1.07
C VAL A 277 -3.09 9.76 1.95
N THR A 278 -1.85 9.95 2.43
CA THR A 278 -1.46 11.16 3.17
C THR A 278 -1.67 12.43 2.34
N LEU A 279 -1.46 12.35 1.03
CA LEU A 279 -1.71 13.43 0.07
C LEU A 279 -3.17 13.55 -0.37
N GLY A 280 -4.12 12.85 0.26
CA GLY A 280 -5.56 12.97 -0.05
C GLY A 280 -5.98 12.23 -1.32
N CYS A 281 -5.28 11.15 -1.69
CA CYS A 281 -5.74 10.21 -2.70
C CYS A 281 -6.49 9.04 -2.06
N MET A 282 -7.48 8.49 -2.76
CA MET A 282 -8.08 7.20 -2.41
C MET A 282 -7.45 6.11 -3.26
N VAL A 283 -6.91 5.08 -2.62
CA VAL A 283 -6.18 4.00 -3.31
C VAL A 283 -6.87 2.67 -3.07
N ALA A 284 -7.03 1.89 -4.14
CA ALA A 284 -7.48 0.50 -4.08
C ALA A 284 -6.40 -0.40 -4.70
N THR A 285 -5.92 -1.38 -3.95
CA THR A 285 -4.91 -2.33 -4.38
C THR A 285 -5.57 -3.62 -4.83
N ILE A 286 -5.44 -3.94 -6.11
CA ILE A 286 -5.90 -5.17 -6.74
C ILE A 286 -4.75 -6.17 -6.76
N MET A 287 -4.93 -7.30 -6.07
CA MET A 287 -3.84 -8.24 -5.83
C MET A 287 -4.34 -9.70 -5.85
N PRO A 288 -3.46 -10.68 -6.18
CA PRO A 288 -3.84 -12.08 -6.08
C PRO A 288 -4.12 -12.44 -4.62
N LYS A 289 -4.97 -13.45 -4.40
CA LYS A 289 -5.30 -13.97 -3.06
C LYS A 289 -4.02 -14.11 -2.20
N PRO A 290 -3.95 -13.44 -1.05
CA PRO A 290 -2.67 -13.06 -0.46
C PRO A 290 -2.15 -14.06 0.57
N ASP A 291 -0.92 -13.82 1.07
CA ASP A 291 -0.55 -14.21 2.43
C ASP A 291 -1.01 -13.14 3.44
N SER A 292 -1.10 -13.47 4.72
CA SER A 292 -1.62 -12.53 5.74
C SER A 292 -0.71 -11.32 5.99
N GLY A 293 0.56 -11.36 5.56
CA GLY A 293 1.56 -10.35 5.86
C GLY A 293 1.38 -9.07 5.05
N LEU A 294 1.25 -9.19 3.72
CA LEU A 294 1.05 -8.02 2.86
C LEU A 294 -0.27 -7.31 3.13
N VAL A 295 -1.36 -8.07 3.38
CA VAL A 295 -2.65 -7.49 3.73
C VAL A 295 -2.55 -6.62 4.98
N ALA A 296 -1.89 -7.11 6.03
CA ALA A 296 -1.75 -6.35 7.27
C ALA A 296 -1.02 -5.00 7.04
N GLU A 297 0.00 -4.98 6.20
CA GLU A 297 0.73 -3.75 5.87
C GLU A 297 -0.07 -2.81 4.95
N LEU A 298 -0.80 -3.35 3.97
CA LEU A 298 -1.70 -2.55 3.11
C LEU A 298 -2.84 -1.91 3.92
N LYS A 299 -3.40 -2.63 4.89
CA LYS A 299 -4.42 -2.11 5.81
C LYS A 299 -3.90 -0.90 6.58
N LYS A 300 -2.66 -0.97 7.10
CA LYS A 300 -2.01 0.15 7.79
C LYS A 300 -1.74 1.35 6.87
N SER A 301 -1.48 1.10 5.59
CA SER A 301 -1.26 2.16 4.60
C SER A 301 -2.53 2.85 4.09
N GLY A 302 -3.72 2.46 4.59
CA GLY A 302 -4.99 3.04 4.16
C GLY A 302 -5.42 2.62 2.75
N SER A 303 -4.92 1.48 2.26
CA SER A 303 -5.35 0.94 0.97
C SER A 303 -6.70 0.22 1.11
N GLY A 304 -7.63 0.51 0.20
CA GLY A 304 -8.68 -0.46 -0.13
C GLY A 304 -8.07 -1.73 -0.72
N ILE A 305 -8.67 -2.90 -0.49
CA ILE A 305 -8.10 -4.20 -0.92
C ILE A 305 -9.11 -4.94 -1.79
N MET A 306 -8.70 -5.27 -3.02
CA MET A 306 -9.47 -6.12 -3.92
C MET A 306 -8.70 -7.39 -4.25
N LEU A 307 -9.29 -8.54 -3.91
CA LEU A 307 -8.67 -9.84 -4.10
C LEU A 307 -9.15 -10.48 -5.40
N VAL A 308 -8.20 -10.93 -6.21
CA VAL A 308 -8.46 -11.70 -7.43
C VAL A 308 -7.81 -13.09 -7.33
N GLU A 309 -8.20 -14.01 -8.21
CA GLU A 309 -7.58 -15.33 -8.29
C GLU A 309 -6.07 -15.22 -8.55
N LYS A 310 -5.34 -16.22 -8.08
CA LYS A 310 -3.89 -16.25 -8.25
C LYS A 310 -3.54 -16.29 -9.76
N TYR A 311 -2.55 -15.50 -10.15
CA TYR A 311 -1.94 -15.52 -11.48
C TYR A 311 -0.41 -15.60 -11.36
N GLU A 312 0.21 -16.21 -12.36
CA GLU A 312 1.67 -16.24 -12.50
C GLU A 312 2.17 -15.07 -13.37
N TRP A 313 3.48 -14.85 -13.35
CA TRP A 313 4.14 -13.81 -14.11
C TRP A 313 4.21 -14.18 -15.59
N TRP A 314 3.79 -13.27 -16.46
CA TRP A 314 3.76 -13.50 -17.92
C TRP A 314 5.12 -13.62 -18.60
N VAL A 315 6.19 -13.25 -17.88
CA VAL A 315 7.60 -13.33 -18.28
C VAL A 315 8.29 -14.55 -17.67
N ASP A 316 7.61 -15.26 -16.77
CA ASP A 316 8.06 -16.52 -16.20
C ASP A 316 7.53 -17.69 -17.05
N SER A 317 8.35 -18.73 -17.17
CA SER A 317 8.11 -19.93 -17.98
C SER A 317 7.27 -21.00 -17.26
N SER A 318 6.59 -20.63 -16.18
CA SER A 318 5.88 -21.52 -15.28
C SER A 318 4.46 -21.89 -15.77
N ASN A 319 4.07 -23.13 -15.42
CA ASN A 319 2.88 -23.86 -15.91
C ASN A 319 1.55 -23.27 -15.44
N LEU A 320 0.90 -22.43 -16.24
CA LEU A 320 -0.55 -22.26 -16.14
C LEU A 320 -1.23 -22.47 -17.49
N GLU A 321 -2.42 -23.05 -17.45
CA GLU A 321 -3.29 -23.15 -18.61
C GLU A 321 -3.77 -21.74 -19.01
N LEU A 322 -3.93 -21.47 -20.31
CA LEU A 322 -4.44 -20.19 -20.85
C LEU A 322 -5.72 -19.69 -20.13
N LYS A 323 -6.56 -20.62 -19.68
CA LYS A 323 -7.81 -20.34 -18.96
C LYS A 323 -7.61 -19.60 -17.64
N GLU A 324 -6.57 -19.92 -16.87
CA GLU A 324 -6.29 -19.27 -15.58
C GLU A 324 -5.80 -17.84 -15.78
N ARG A 325 -5.03 -17.60 -16.85
CA ARG A 325 -4.61 -16.26 -17.28
C ARG A 325 -5.82 -15.37 -17.64
N HIS A 326 -6.84 -15.93 -18.29
CA HIS A 326 -8.07 -15.21 -18.63
C HIS A 326 -8.95 -14.85 -17.42
N ILE A 327 -9.09 -15.74 -16.45
CA ILE A 327 -9.89 -15.48 -15.23
C ILE A 327 -9.29 -14.31 -14.43
N ALA A 328 -7.97 -14.33 -14.22
CA ALA A 328 -7.28 -13.26 -13.51
C ALA A 328 -7.42 -11.91 -14.22
N PHE A 329 -7.30 -11.88 -15.55
CA PHE A 329 -7.52 -10.65 -16.32
C PHE A 329 -8.95 -10.13 -16.17
N SER A 330 -9.97 -10.99 -16.33
CA SER A 330 -11.38 -10.60 -16.20
C SER A 330 -11.68 -10.02 -14.82
N GLN A 331 -11.11 -10.58 -13.76
CA GLN A 331 -11.32 -10.08 -12.40
C GLN A 331 -10.60 -8.76 -12.14
N ILE A 332 -9.39 -8.57 -12.68
CA ILE A 332 -8.69 -7.28 -12.62
C ILE A 332 -9.48 -6.21 -13.38
N TYR A 333 -9.97 -6.53 -14.58
CA TYR A 333 -10.84 -5.63 -15.37
C TYR A 333 -12.11 -5.26 -14.61
N ASP A 334 -12.87 -6.25 -14.11
CA ASP A 334 -14.10 -6.02 -13.35
C ASP A 334 -13.83 -5.20 -12.08
N SER A 335 -12.68 -5.41 -11.42
CA SER A 335 -12.26 -4.62 -10.26
C SER A 335 -11.97 -3.17 -10.62
N ILE A 336 -11.21 -2.90 -11.69
CA ILE A 336 -10.93 -1.53 -12.15
C ILE A 336 -12.22 -0.85 -12.61
N ALA A 337 -13.11 -1.56 -13.31
CA ALA A 337 -14.40 -1.04 -13.75
C ALA A 337 -15.30 -0.69 -12.55
N HIS A 338 -15.29 -1.52 -11.51
CA HIS A 338 -16.05 -1.28 -10.29
C HIS A 338 -15.52 -0.10 -9.48
N ILE A 339 -14.19 0.00 -9.30
CA ILE A 339 -13.56 1.15 -8.63
C ILE A 339 -13.78 2.43 -9.44
N ASN A 340 -13.76 2.31 -10.77
CA ASN A 340 -13.81 3.43 -11.72
C ASN A 340 -12.77 4.54 -11.39
N PRO A 341 -11.47 4.21 -11.31
CA PRO A 341 -10.46 5.14 -10.82
C PRO A 341 -10.18 6.29 -11.80
N ASP A 342 -9.59 7.37 -11.31
CA ASP A 342 -9.05 8.47 -12.13
C ASP A 342 -7.81 8.00 -12.90
N VAL A 343 -7.02 7.09 -12.33
CA VAL A 343 -5.80 6.52 -12.95
C VAL A 343 -5.54 5.09 -12.46
N VAL A 344 -5.01 4.25 -13.35
CA VAL A 344 -4.56 2.89 -13.03
C VAL A 344 -3.04 2.87 -12.94
N MET A 345 -2.49 2.26 -11.89
CA MET A 345 -1.06 2.07 -11.70
C MET A 345 -0.72 0.59 -11.69
N THR A 346 0.19 0.15 -12.56
CA THR A 346 0.71 -1.23 -12.55
C THR A 346 2.08 -1.30 -11.92
N GLN A 347 2.26 -2.24 -10.99
CA GLN A 347 3.54 -2.50 -10.34
C GLN A 347 4.26 -3.67 -11.00
N THR A 348 5.57 -3.51 -11.18
CA THR A 348 6.51 -4.45 -11.85
C THR A 348 6.20 -4.64 -13.33
N MET A 349 7.19 -5.10 -14.10
CA MET A 349 7.01 -5.47 -15.49
C MET A 349 6.30 -6.82 -15.67
N THR A 350 6.03 -7.58 -14.60
CA THR A 350 5.65 -8.99 -14.68
C THR A 350 4.15 -9.22 -14.89
N VAL A 351 3.34 -8.15 -14.90
CA VAL A 351 1.87 -8.22 -14.91
C VAL A 351 1.28 -7.12 -15.81
N PRO A 352 1.03 -7.38 -17.10
CA PRO A 352 0.48 -6.39 -18.04
C PRO A 352 -1.02 -6.12 -17.84
N GLN A 353 -1.71 -6.94 -17.04
CA GLN A 353 -3.17 -6.98 -16.98
C GLN A 353 -3.75 -5.62 -16.58
N GLY A 354 -3.08 -4.86 -15.70
CA GLY A 354 -3.51 -3.53 -15.32
C GLY A 354 -3.43 -2.52 -16.48
N ALA A 355 -2.35 -2.55 -17.27
CA ALA A 355 -2.21 -1.69 -18.45
C ALA A 355 -3.26 -2.00 -19.52
N LEU A 356 -3.48 -3.29 -19.77
CA LEU A 356 -4.47 -3.78 -20.72
C LEU A 356 -5.90 -3.43 -20.31
N ALA A 357 -6.24 -3.65 -19.03
CA ALA A 357 -7.56 -3.31 -18.50
C ALA A 357 -7.80 -1.80 -18.50
N ALA A 358 -6.79 -0.99 -18.12
CA ALA A 358 -6.88 0.46 -18.19
C ALA A 358 -7.18 0.95 -19.61
N ARG A 359 -6.46 0.44 -20.61
CA ARG A 359 -6.69 0.79 -22.01
C ARG A 359 -8.05 0.33 -22.53
N ALA A 360 -8.50 -0.86 -22.16
CA ALA A 360 -9.83 -1.34 -22.50
C ALA A 360 -10.96 -0.48 -21.90
N LEU A 361 -10.73 0.09 -20.72
CA LEU A 361 -11.67 0.97 -20.00
C LEU A 361 -11.49 2.47 -20.35
N GLY A 362 -10.55 2.82 -21.23
CA GLY A 362 -10.23 4.22 -21.54
C GLY A 362 -9.72 5.01 -20.34
N LYS A 363 -8.96 4.35 -19.45
CA LYS A 363 -8.37 4.95 -18.24
C LYS A 363 -6.89 5.33 -18.46
N PRO A 364 -6.44 6.46 -17.89
CA PRO A 364 -5.03 6.79 -17.79
C PRO A 364 -4.24 5.68 -17.09
N HIS A 365 -3.03 5.42 -17.56
CA HIS A 365 -2.20 4.33 -17.03
C HIS A 365 -0.76 4.75 -16.75
N VAL A 366 -0.28 4.39 -15.56
CA VAL A 366 1.13 4.48 -15.14
C VAL A 366 1.70 3.08 -14.92
N TRP A 367 2.83 2.76 -15.55
CA TRP A 367 3.53 1.50 -15.30
C TRP A 367 4.83 1.74 -14.55
N TRP A 368 4.91 1.24 -13.32
CA TRP A 368 6.12 1.32 -12.52
C TRP A 368 6.93 0.03 -12.63
N VAL A 369 7.98 0.06 -13.45
CA VAL A 369 8.94 -1.02 -13.66
C VAL A 369 9.99 -1.01 -12.55
N ARG A 370 10.27 -2.20 -11.98
CA ARG A 370 10.98 -2.34 -10.70
C ARG A 370 12.22 -3.22 -10.79
N GLU A 371 12.49 -3.77 -11.97
CA GLU A 371 13.51 -4.79 -12.23
C GLU A 371 14.14 -4.59 -13.61
N PHE A 372 15.32 -5.16 -13.82
CA PHE A 372 15.90 -5.27 -15.16
C PHE A 372 15.19 -6.35 -15.99
N GLY A 373 14.76 -7.41 -15.33
CA GLY A 373 14.11 -8.58 -15.90
C GLY A 373 15.12 -9.65 -16.30
N ASP A 374 15.92 -9.40 -17.33
CA ASP A 374 16.95 -10.32 -17.84
C ASP A 374 18.20 -10.38 -16.94
N LEU A 375 18.63 -9.26 -16.36
CA LEU A 375 19.88 -9.22 -15.58
C LEU A 375 19.75 -9.69 -14.12
N ASP A 376 18.57 -9.53 -13.52
CA ASP A 376 18.31 -9.81 -12.10
C ASP A 376 17.41 -11.03 -11.86
N TYR A 377 16.56 -11.40 -12.83
CA TYR A 377 15.63 -12.53 -12.72
C TYR A 377 15.70 -13.54 -13.88
N ASP A 378 16.62 -13.36 -14.83
CA ASP A 378 16.77 -14.22 -16.02
C ASP A 378 15.45 -14.40 -16.81
N PHE A 379 14.60 -13.37 -16.85
CA PHE A 379 13.33 -13.43 -17.57
C PHE A 379 13.53 -13.72 -19.06
N ALA A 380 12.67 -14.59 -19.61
CA ALA A 380 12.67 -14.92 -21.03
C ALA A 380 11.98 -13.81 -21.81
N LEU A 381 12.75 -12.79 -22.22
CA LEU A 381 12.26 -11.72 -23.06
C LEU A 381 12.26 -12.18 -24.55
N PRO A 382 11.14 -12.03 -25.29
CA PRO A 382 10.97 -12.42 -26.70
C PRO A 382 11.89 -11.64 -27.65
N GLU A 383 12.31 -10.47 -27.19
CA GLU A 383 13.07 -9.47 -27.92
C GLU A 383 14.23 -8.96 -27.08
N SER A 384 14.93 -7.93 -27.55
CA SER A 384 15.89 -7.22 -26.72
C SER A 384 15.21 -6.48 -25.55
N PRO A 385 15.92 -6.22 -24.44
CA PRO A 385 15.39 -5.43 -23.32
C PRO A 385 14.82 -4.07 -23.75
N SER A 386 15.47 -3.41 -24.71
CA SER A 386 15.00 -2.12 -25.25
C SER A 386 13.70 -2.25 -26.05
N GLU A 387 13.51 -3.32 -26.81
CA GLU A 387 12.27 -3.56 -27.56
C GLU A 387 11.12 -3.90 -26.60
N PHE A 388 11.40 -4.69 -25.56
CA PHE A 388 10.42 -4.97 -24.52
C PHE A 388 10.00 -3.71 -23.76
N GLY A 389 10.94 -2.80 -23.48
CA GLY A 389 10.64 -1.48 -22.95
C GLY A 389 9.71 -0.67 -23.87
N GLN A 390 9.86 -0.74 -25.19
CA GLN A 390 8.93 -0.08 -26.13
C GLN A 390 7.51 -0.65 -26.05
N VAL A 391 7.36 -1.96 -25.80
CA VAL A 391 6.05 -2.58 -25.56
C VAL A 391 5.41 -1.98 -24.32
N ILE A 392 6.12 -1.97 -23.18
CA ILE A 392 5.66 -1.34 -21.92
C ILE A 392 5.26 0.12 -22.17
N ARG A 393 6.14 0.89 -22.81
CA ARG A 393 5.90 2.31 -23.11
C ARG A 393 4.65 2.51 -23.97
N SER A 394 4.39 1.65 -24.95
CA SER A 394 3.23 1.77 -25.84
C SER A 394 1.89 1.55 -25.13
N LEU A 395 1.89 0.86 -23.99
CA LEU A 395 0.69 0.48 -23.23
C LEU A 395 0.37 1.44 -22.08
N SER A 396 1.24 2.41 -21.83
CA SER A 396 1.13 3.33 -20.70
C SER A 396 1.25 4.78 -21.12
N ASP A 397 0.64 5.67 -20.37
CA ASP A 397 0.72 7.11 -20.59
C ASP A 397 2.00 7.67 -19.96
N VAL A 398 2.40 7.10 -18.82
CA VAL A 398 3.69 7.35 -18.15
C VAL A 398 4.32 6.03 -17.71
N VAL A 399 5.64 5.94 -17.79
CA VAL A 399 6.41 4.82 -17.24
C VAL A 399 7.34 5.34 -16.15
N LEU A 400 7.35 4.69 -15.00
CA LEU A 400 8.29 4.94 -13.92
C LEU A 400 9.28 3.80 -13.83
N THR A 401 10.54 4.13 -13.58
CA THR A 401 11.61 3.18 -13.27
C THR A 401 12.17 3.49 -11.89
N ASN A 402 12.63 2.47 -11.16
CA ASN A 402 13.18 2.66 -9.83
C ASN A 402 14.63 3.16 -9.81
N SER A 403 15.29 3.26 -10.97
CA SER A 403 16.65 3.75 -11.13
C SER A 403 16.95 4.18 -12.57
N ASN A 404 17.97 5.02 -12.75
CA ASN A 404 18.49 5.36 -14.06
C ASN A 404 19.10 4.13 -14.76
N ALA A 405 19.70 3.20 -14.01
CA ALA A 405 20.25 1.98 -14.57
C ALA A 405 19.17 1.14 -15.28
N VAL A 406 18.01 0.95 -14.64
CA VAL A 406 16.87 0.26 -15.26
C VAL A 406 16.33 1.05 -16.45
N LYS A 407 16.22 2.38 -16.32
CA LYS A 407 15.80 3.25 -17.43
C LYS A 407 16.71 3.12 -18.65
N GLN A 408 18.02 3.14 -18.45
CA GLN A 408 19.00 3.04 -19.55
C GLN A 408 18.97 1.66 -20.21
N HIS A 409 18.76 0.60 -19.43
CA HIS A 409 18.72 -0.77 -19.96
C HIS A 409 17.47 -1.06 -20.78
N LEU A 410 16.29 -0.67 -20.27
CA LEU A 410 15.00 -0.97 -20.91
C LEU A 410 14.51 0.14 -21.85
N PHE A 411 14.90 1.40 -21.59
CA PHE A 411 14.43 2.57 -22.33
C PHE A 411 15.60 3.49 -22.75
N PRO A 412 16.63 2.96 -23.46
CA PRO A 412 17.80 3.75 -23.88
C PRO A 412 17.44 4.91 -24.82
N HIS A 413 16.28 4.85 -25.46
CA HIS A 413 15.72 5.89 -26.33
C HIS A 413 14.39 6.41 -25.80
N SER A 414 14.31 6.63 -24.48
CA SER A 414 13.09 7.10 -23.81
C SER A 414 12.67 8.50 -24.26
N ASP A 415 11.36 8.70 -24.33
CA ASP A 415 10.75 10.02 -24.44
C ASP A 415 10.57 10.67 -23.06
N ASP A 416 9.91 11.83 -23.04
CA ASP A 416 9.65 12.61 -21.85
C ASP A 416 8.59 12.01 -20.91
N ALA A 417 8.03 10.84 -21.25
CA ALA A 417 7.05 10.12 -20.43
C ALA A 417 7.65 8.93 -19.66
N VAL A 418 8.96 8.70 -19.78
CA VAL A 418 9.68 7.70 -18.97
C VAL A 418 10.51 8.40 -17.91
N HIS A 419 10.13 8.22 -16.65
CA HIS A 419 10.73 8.90 -15.51
C HIS A 419 11.44 7.94 -14.57
N VAL A 420 12.34 8.48 -13.75
CA VAL A 420 12.94 7.77 -12.63
C VAL A 420 12.26 8.24 -11.36
N LEU A 421 11.72 7.30 -10.59
CA LEU A 421 11.19 7.54 -9.26
C LEU A 421 11.81 6.52 -8.30
N TRP A 422 12.74 6.98 -7.48
CA TRP A 422 13.35 6.13 -6.46
C TRP A 422 12.32 5.72 -5.40
N PRO A 423 12.32 4.44 -4.96
CA PRO A 423 11.60 4.02 -3.77
C PRO A 423 12.05 4.84 -2.54
N SER A 424 11.15 5.09 -1.59
CA SER A 424 11.47 5.76 -0.33
C SER A 424 11.43 4.75 0.81
N PRO A 425 12.51 3.98 1.05
CA PRO A 425 12.55 3.08 2.19
C PRO A 425 12.35 3.88 3.48
N LEU A 426 11.36 3.49 4.30
CA LEU A 426 11.16 4.11 5.60
C LEU A 426 12.41 3.91 6.46
N MET A 427 13.14 4.99 6.71
CA MET A 427 14.25 5.04 7.66
C MET A 427 13.67 5.15 9.07
N GLN A 428 13.14 4.05 9.61
CA GLN A 428 12.85 3.99 11.03
C GLN A 428 14.14 3.68 11.78
N PRO A 429 14.55 4.52 12.75
CA PRO A 429 15.63 4.17 13.65
C PRO A 429 15.26 2.83 14.28
N SER A 430 16.08 1.80 14.05
CA SER A 430 15.83 0.55 14.74
C SER A 430 16.30 0.72 16.18
N ASP A 431 15.48 0.35 17.17
CA ASP A 431 15.89 0.23 18.59
C ASP A 431 16.92 -0.89 18.82
N VAL A 432 17.51 -1.41 17.75
CA VAL A 432 18.49 -2.49 17.78
C VAL A 432 19.77 -1.92 18.38
N ALA A 433 19.94 -2.16 19.67
CA ALA A 433 21.18 -1.88 20.38
C ALA A 433 22.37 -2.45 19.60
N ARG A 434 23.38 -1.61 19.35
CA ARG A 434 24.60 -2.03 18.68
C ARG A 434 25.28 -3.07 19.55
N ARG A 435 25.43 -4.29 19.03
CA ARG A 435 26.15 -5.35 19.73
C ARG A 435 27.64 -5.00 19.77
N ALA A 436 28.24 -5.01 20.96
CA ALA A 436 29.69 -4.86 21.09
C ALA A 436 30.39 -6.08 20.46
N ARG A 437 31.42 -5.85 19.64
CA ARG A 437 32.24 -6.91 19.02
C ARG A 437 32.88 -7.77 20.10
N GLN A 438 32.51 -9.05 20.20
CA GLN A 438 33.08 -10.01 21.16
C GLN A 438 34.06 -10.97 20.47
N GLY A 439 35.20 -10.46 19.98
CA GLY A 439 36.29 -11.28 19.40
C GLY A 439 35.95 -12.01 18.08
N GLU A 440 34.71 -11.93 17.60
CA GLU A 440 34.21 -12.50 16.35
C GLU A 440 33.65 -11.37 15.47
N LEU A 441 33.88 -11.44 14.16
CA LEU A 441 33.34 -10.53 13.15
C LEU A 441 32.25 -11.24 12.34
N THR A 442 31.01 -10.77 12.43
CA THR A 442 29.88 -11.34 11.70
C THR A 442 29.53 -10.49 10.48
N LEU A 443 29.63 -11.07 9.29
CA LEU A 443 29.17 -10.45 8.04
C LEU A 443 27.91 -11.14 7.56
N GLY A 444 27.07 -10.44 6.80
CA GLY A 444 25.90 -11.08 6.23
C GLY A 444 25.38 -10.47 4.96
N ILE A 445 24.67 -11.31 4.22
CA ILE A 445 23.90 -10.95 3.03
C ILE A 445 22.43 -11.15 3.37
N VAL A 446 21.61 -10.15 3.06
CA VAL A 446 20.15 -10.20 3.19
C VAL A 446 19.55 -10.18 1.79
N ALA A 447 19.42 -11.36 1.17
CA ALA A 447 18.91 -11.54 -0.19
C ALA A 447 18.52 -13.00 -0.46
N SER A 448 17.72 -13.25 -1.51
CA SER A 448 17.49 -14.61 -2.01
C SER A 448 18.81 -15.28 -2.40
N LEU A 449 18.94 -16.60 -2.23
CA LEU A 449 20.19 -17.33 -2.51
C LEU A 449 20.46 -17.58 -4.01
N GLN A 450 19.78 -16.84 -4.89
CA GLN A 450 19.91 -16.93 -6.34
C GLN A 450 21.34 -16.58 -6.79
N VAL A 451 21.75 -17.11 -7.96
CA VAL A 451 23.10 -16.93 -8.50
C VAL A 451 23.44 -15.45 -8.72
N GLY A 452 22.49 -14.66 -9.25
CA GLY A 452 22.67 -13.22 -9.49
C GLY A 452 22.93 -12.38 -8.23
N LYS A 453 22.58 -12.89 -7.05
CA LYS A 453 22.82 -12.21 -5.75
C LYS A 453 24.26 -12.35 -5.23
N GLY A 454 25.14 -13.06 -5.94
CA GLY A 454 26.59 -13.02 -5.69
C GLY A 454 27.06 -13.57 -4.34
N HIS A 455 26.30 -14.46 -3.68
CA HIS A 455 26.70 -15.07 -2.40
C HIS A 455 28.07 -15.77 -2.46
N ALA A 456 28.42 -16.31 -3.63
CA ALA A 456 29.71 -16.96 -3.86
C ALA A 456 30.89 -16.00 -3.67
N ASP A 457 30.72 -14.73 -4.02
CA ASP A 457 31.78 -13.72 -3.96
C ASP A 457 32.23 -13.51 -2.50
N LEU A 458 31.28 -13.43 -1.56
CA LEU A 458 31.61 -13.28 -0.14
C LEU A 458 32.26 -14.53 0.45
N ILE A 459 31.84 -15.73 0.03
CA ILE A 459 32.50 -16.99 0.45
C ILE A 459 33.97 -16.99 0.00
N GLN A 460 34.22 -16.62 -1.27
CA GLN A 460 35.57 -16.54 -1.82
C GLN A 460 36.40 -15.45 -1.15
N ALA A 461 35.81 -14.29 -0.87
CA ALA A 461 36.50 -13.18 -0.20
C ALA A 461 36.95 -13.55 1.21
N ILE A 462 36.13 -14.28 1.98
CA ILE A 462 36.55 -14.75 3.30
C ILE A 462 37.67 -15.80 3.22
N ALA A 463 37.61 -16.72 2.25
CA ALA A 463 38.70 -17.67 2.03
C ALA A 463 40.03 -16.99 1.68
N ARG A 464 39.98 -15.81 1.02
CA ARG A 464 41.15 -14.99 0.67
C ARG A 464 41.54 -13.96 1.72
N SER A 465 40.68 -13.71 2.72
CA SER A 465 40.90 -12.67 3.71
C SER A 465 42.16 -12.94 4.54
N ARG A 466 42.95 -11.89 4.81
CA ARG A 466 44.20 -11.99 5.57
C ARG A 466 43.99 -11.89 7.09
N LEU A 467 42.75 -11.96 7.54
CA LEU A 467 42.34 -11.84 8.95
C LEU A 467 42.51 -13.18 9.69
N ARG A 468 43.74 -13.72 9.74
CA ARG A 468 44.02 -15.05 10.31
C ARG A 468 43.79 -15.14 11.82
N GLU A 469 43.91 -14.02 12.54
CA GLU A 469 43.74 -13.93 14.00
C GLU A 469 42.29 -13.59 14.41
N THR A 470 41.39 -13.39 13.45
CA THR A 470 39.99 -12.99 13.71
C THR A 470 39.05 -14.10 13.27
N THR A 471 38.18 -14.56 14.18
CA THR A 471 37.09 -15.46 13.81
C THR A 471 36.06 -14.69 12.99
N ILE A 472 35.89 -15.07 11.72
CA ILE A 472 34.87 -14.49 10.84
C ILE A 472 33.72 -15.48 10.70
N ARG A 473 32.48 -14.98 10.81
CA ARG A 473 31.29 -15.74 10.45
C ARG A 473 30.41 -15.02 9.45
N LEU A 474 29.80 -15.82 8.58
CA LEU A 474 28.90 -15.41 7.52
C LEU A 474 27.49 -15.87 7.86
N LYS A 475 26.53 -14.95 7.83
CA LYS A 475 25.10 -15.27 7.90
C LYS A 475 24.42 -14.90 6.59
N PHE A 476 23.74 -15.86 5.98
CA PHE A 476 22.92 -15.62 4.81
C PHE A 476 21.45 -15.68 5.20
N PHE A 477 20.76 -14.55 5.04
CA PHE A 477 19.33 -14.41 5.28
C PHE A 477 18.59 -14.38 3.95
N GLY A 478 17.72 -15.36 3.72
CA GLY A 478 16.86 -15.40 2.55
C GLY A 478 16.44 -16.80 2.11
N ALA A 479 15.38 -16.85 1.31
CA ALA A 479 14.93 -18.08 0.68
C ALA A 479 15.86 -18.46 -0.50
N GLY A 480 15.95 -19.76 -0.78
CA GLY A 480 16.72 -20.28 -1.90
C GLY A 480 16.38 -21.73 -2.14
N SER A 481 16.55 -22.18 -3.38
CA SER A 481 16.26 -23.58 -3.73
C SER A 481 17.22 -24.53 -3.01
N VAL A 482 16.86 -25.83 -2.97
CA VAL A 482 17.76 -26.88 -2.49
C VAL A 482 19.06 -26.89 -3.30
N ALA A 483 18.98 -26.63 -4.61
CA ALA A 483 20.12 -26.56 -5.51
C ALA A 483 21.05 -25.38 -5.16
N ASP A 484 20.51 -24.19 -4.92
CA ASP A 484 21.28 -23.00 -4.54
C ASP A 484 22.05 -23.23 -3.25
N ARG A 485 21.36 -23.73 -2.21
CA ARG A 485 21.98 -24.07 -0.93
C ARG A 485 23.08 -25.12 -1.09
N LYS A 486 22.82 -26.17 -1.88
CA LYS A 486 23.82 -27.22 -2.15
C LYS A 486 25.06 -26.64 -2.83
N ARG A 487 24.87 -25.80 -3.86
CA ARG A 487 25.96 -25.15 -4.59
C ARG A 487 26.85 -24.30 -3.66
N LEU A 488 26.24 -23.45 -2.83
CA LEU A 488 26.97 -22.61 -1.89
C LEU A 488 27.69 -23.42 -0.81
N ARG A 489 27.06 -24.49 -0.28
CA ARG A 489 27.72 -25.41 0.67
C ARG A 489 28.89 -26.16 0.04
N SER A 490 28.76 -26.59 -1.21
CA SER A 490 29.84 -27.24 -1.95
C SER A 490 31.04 -26.31 -2.13
N LEU A 491 30.80 -25.06 -2.53
CA LEU A 491 31.86 -24.04 -2.64
C LEU A 491 32.55 -23.78 -1.30
N ALA A 492 31.77 -23.65 -0.22
CA ALA A 492 32.32 -23.45 1.12
C ALA A 492 33.17 -24.63 1.61
N LYS A 493 32.86 -25.86 1.17
CA LYS A 493 33.63 -27.06 1.49
C LYS A 493 34.93 -27.10 0.69
N GLU A 494 34.88 -26.75 -0.58
CA GLU A 494 36.06 -26.68 -1.45
C GLU A 494 37.08 -25.66 -0.93
N LEU A 495 36.60 -24.53 -0.40
CA LEU A 495 37.43 -23.45 0.12
C LEU A 495 37.77 -23.59 1.62
N ASP A 496 37.38 -24.69 2.26
CA ASP A 496 37.63 -24.96 3.69
C ASP A 496 37.14 -23.85 4.64
N VAL A 497 35.92 -23.33 4.39
CA VAL A 497 35.26 -22.28 5.20
C VAL A 497 33.85 -22.66 5.64
N SER A 498 33.49 -23.94 5.57
CA SER A 498 32.13 -24.42 5.87
C SER A 498 31.68 -24.16 7.31
N ASP A 499 32.60 -24.20 8.26
CA ASP A 499 32.39 -23.94 9.69
C ASP A 499 32.10 -22.45 10.01
N ARG A 500 32.31 -21.57 9.02
CA ARG A 500 32.09 -20.13 9.16
C ARG A 500 30.73 -19.68 8.63
N ILE A 501 29.97 -20.54 7.95
CA ILE A 501 28.76 -20.14 7.23
C ILE A 501 27.50 -20.68 7.90
N GLU A 502 26.60 -19.77 8.22
CA GLU A 502 25.25 -20.04 8.69
C GLU A 502 24.24 -19.64 7.61
N PHE A 503 23.47 -20.62 7.12
CA PHE A 503 22.27 -20.35 6.32
C PHE A 503 21.10 -20.21 7.28
N VAL A 504 20.71 -18.97 7.55
CA VAL A 504 19.68 -18.70 8.56
C VAL A 504 18.32 -19.12 8.00
N PRO A 505 17.50 -19.89 8.76
CA PRO A 505 16.12 -20.16 8.40
C PRO A 505 15.31 -18.87 8.18
N HIS A 506 14.10 -18.99 7.63
CA HIS A 506 13.24 -17.83 7.44
C HIS A 506 13.05 -17.09 8.77
N MET A 507 13.41 -15.81 8.79
CA MET A 507 13.25 -14.90 9.91
C MET A 507 12.32 -13.79 9.43
N ALA A 508 11.25 -13.52 10.19
CA ALA A 508 10.29 -12.47 9.80
C ALA A 508 10.78 -11.07 10.19
N ASN A 509 11.50 -10.97 11.32
CA ASN A 509 11.95 -9.72 11.88
C ASN A 509 13.29 -9.27 11.26
N ARG A 510 13.25 -8.24 10.40
CA ARG A 510 14.45 -7.67 9.78
C ARG A 510 15.37 -6.95 10.78
N ALA A 511 14.81 -6.33 11.81
CA ALA A 511 15.60 -5.66 12.84
C ALA A 511 16.52 -6.67 13.56
N GLU A 512 16.02 -7.87 13.82
CA GLU A 512 16.83 -8.99 14.33
C GLU A 512 17.87 -9.47 13.32
N MET A 513 17.54 -9.54 12.02
CA MET A 513 18.51 -9.91 10.98
C MET A 513 19.71 -8.96 10.98
N TYR A 514 19.47 -7.64 10.87
CA TYR A 514 20.53 -6.65 10.84
C TYR A 514 21.23 -6.51 12.19
N GLY A 515 20.52 -6.70 13.30
CA GLY A 515 21.08 -6.71 14.65
C GLY A 515 22.11 -7.82 14.88
N ALA A 516 21.99 -8.92 14.15
CA ALA A 516 22.92 -10.05 14.21
C ALA A 516 24.22 -9.85 13.40
N LEU A 517 24.38 -8.73 12.68
CA LEU A 517 25.50 -8.49 11.75
C LEU A 517 26.38 -7.33 12.21
N ASP A 518 27.70 -7.45 12.06
CA ASP A 518 28.64 -6.33 12.24
C ASP A 518 28.83 -5.52 10.95
N ILE A 519 28.78 -6.20 9.79
CA ILE A 519 28.91 -5.61 8.45
C ILE A 519 27.85 -6.25 7.54
N VAL A 520 27.12 -5.42 6.81
CA VAL A 520 26.21 -5.90 5.76
C VAL A 520 26.94 -5.83 4.43
N VAL A 521 26.87 -6.92 3.67
CA VAL A 521 27.52 -7.02 2.35
C VAL A 521 26.44 -7.20 1.29
N VAL A 522 26.46 -6.36 0.26
CA VAL A 522 25.57 -6.46 -0.89
C VAL A 522 26.39 -6.87 -2.10
N THR A 523 26.26 -8.14 -2.53
CA THR A 523 27.06 -8.71 -3.62
C THR A 523 26.28 -8.94 -4.91
N SER A 524 25.09 -8.34 -5.04
CA SER A 524 24.26 -8.44 -6.25
C SER A 524 25.03 -8.00 -7.51
N ARG A 525 24.99 -8.81 -8.57
CA ARG A 525 25.62 -8.50 -9.87
C ARG A 525 24.83 -7.49 -10.70
N ALA A 526 23.52 -7.52 -10.54
CA ALA A 526 22.60 -6.53 -11.07
C ALA A 526 21.57 -6.24 -9.99
N GLU A 527 21.52 -5.00 -9.53
CA GLU A 527 20.58 -4.56 -8.50
C GLU A 527 19.77 -3.39 -9.04
N ALA A 528 18.48 -3.57 -9.29
CA ALA A 528 17.64 -2.55 -9.91
C ALA A 528 17.67 -1.24 -9.13
N PHE A 529 17.50 -1.30 -7.80
CA PHE A 529 17.66 -0.16 -6.89
C PHE A 529 18.47 -0.54 -5.64
N GLY A 530 18.13 -1.66 -5.00
CA GLY A 530 18.84 -2.16 -3.83
C GLY A 530 18.44 -1.44 -2.55
N ARG A 531 17.46 -1.98 -1.82
CA ARG A 531 17.00 -1.36 -0.56
C ARG A 531 17.89 -1.67 0.66
N ILE A 532 18.74 -2.69 0.54
CA ILE A 532 19.55 -3.22 1.65
C ILE A 532 20.49 -2.18 2.27
N PRO A 533 21.18 -1.30 1.51
CA PRO A 533 22.03 -0.27 2.12
C PRO A 533 21.28 0.68 3.07
N PHE A 534 20.04 1.05 2.73
CA PHE A 534 19.18 1.87 3.58
C PHE A 534 18.82 1.16 4.88
N GLU A 535 18.32 -0.06 4.76
CA GLU A 535 17.90 -0.88 5.90
C GLU A 535 19.07 -1.18 6.84
N ALA A 536 20.26 -1.46 6.28
CA ALA A 536 21.49 -1.66 7.05
C ALA A 536 21.92 -0.39 7.79
N THR A 537 21.86 0.76 7.12
CA THR A 537 22.21 2.07 7.71
C THR A 537 21.24 2.45 8.82
N ALA A 538 19.93 2.24 8.64
CA ALA A 538 18.92 2.44 9.66
C ALA A 538 19.14 1.53 10.89
N ALA A 539 19.75 0.36 10.69
CA ALA A 539 20.18 -0.56 11.74
C ALA A 539 21.58 -0.28 12.32
N GLY A 540 22.20 0.83 11.91
CA GLY A 540 23.51 1.26 12.37
C GLY A 540 24.68 0.40 11.86
N ARG A 541 24.53 -0.27 10.71
CA ARG A 541 25.51 -1.22 10.16
C ARG A 541 26.21 -0.66 8.93
N PRO A 542 27.56 -0.70 8.88
CA PRO A 542 28.30 -0.30 7.70
C PRO A 542 28.04 -1.27 6.55
N VAL A 543 28.10 -0.74 5.34
CA VAL A 543 27.79 -1.47 4.11
C VAL A 543 29.05 -1.60 3.25
N ILE A 544 29.32 -2.82 2.79
CA ILE A 544 30.16 -3.07 1.61
C ILE A 544 29.23 -3.44 0.46
N TYR A 545 29.37 -2.82 -0.71
CA TYR A 545 28.46 -3.05 -1.83
C TYR A 545 29.21 -3.25 -3.14
N ALA A 546 28.67 -4.13 -3.98
CA ALA A 546 29.06 -4.25 -5.37
C ALA A 546 28.62 -2.99 -6.13
N ALA A 547 29.51 -2.38 -6.91
CA ALA A 547 29.22 -1.21 -7.74
C ALA A 547 28.36 -1.61 -8.95
N SER A 548 27.10 -1.95 -8.72
CA SER A 548 26.18 -2.46 -9.75
C SER A 548 24.80 -1.80 -9.71
N GLY A 549 24.18 -1.67 -10.88
CA GLY A 549 22.81 -1.20 -11.07
C GLY A 549 22.51 0.13 -10.37
N GLY A 550 21.36 0.23 -9.71
CA GLY A 550 20.92 1.45 -9.05
C GLY A 550 21.66 1.81 -7.75
N ILE A 551 22.47 0.92 -7.18
CA ILE A 551 23.20 1.20 -5.93
C ILE A 551 24.15 2.39 -6.10
N VAL A 552 24.83 2.49 -7.24
CA VAL A 552 25.82 3.55 -7.52
C VAL A 552 25.19 4.92 -7.76
N GLU A 553 23.85 5.00 -7.86
CA GLU A 553 23.14 6.27 -8.03
C GLU A 553 22.98 7.05 -6.72
N TYR A 554 23.03 6.37 -5.57
CA TYR A 554 22.82 6.98 -4.25
C TYR A 554 23.89 6.58 -3.21
N MET A 555 24.74 5.60 -3.49
CA MET A 555 25.90 5.30 -2.63
C MET A 555 27.12 6.08 -3.12
N VAL A 556 27.83 6.72 -2.18
CA VAL A 556 29.08 7.44 -2.44
C VAL A 556 30.25 6.61 -1.90
N PRO A 557 31.14 6.08 -2.76
CA PRO A 557 32.29 5.28 -2.36
C PRO A 557 33.17 5.94 -1.29
N GLY A 558 33.41 5.24 -0.19
CA GLY A 558 34.24 5.72 0.91
C GLY A 558 33.55 6.70 1.87
N GLU A 559 32.34 7.17 1.54
CA GLU A 559 31.56 8.08 2.38
C GLU A 559 30.32 7.39 2.96
N THR A 560 29.48 6.76 2.14
CA THR A 560 28.26 6.07 2.63
C THR A 560 28.41 4.55 2.70
N GLY A 561 29.55 4.02 2.23
CA GLY A 561 29.90 2.61 2.28
C GLY A 561 31.18 2.34 1.48
N LEU A 562 31.71 1.12 1.54
CA LEU A 562 32.84 0.72 0.70
C LEU A 562 32.34 0.00 -0.55
N SER A 563 32.69 0.51 -1.73
CA SER A 563 32.36 -0.12 -3.02
C SER A 563 33.41 -1.16 -3.40
N TYR A 564 33.01 -2.17 -4.17
CA TYR A 564 33.93 -3.02 -4.93
C TYR A 564 33.37 -3.33 -6.32
N GLU A 565 34.24 -3.59 -7.29
CA GLU A 565 33.79 -4.00 -8.62
C GLU A 565 33.20 -5.43 -8.60
N PRO A 566 31.99 -5.67 -9.16
CA PRO A 566 31.39 -7.01 -9.18
C PRO A 566 32.35 -8.08 -9.72
N GLY A 567 32.62 -9.11 -8.91
CA GLY A 567 33.59 -10.17 -9.23
C GLY A 567 35.04 -9.89 -8.81
N ASP A 568 35.42 -8.69 -8.38
CA ASP A 568 36.73 -8.43 -7.74
C ASP A 568 36.71 -8.89 -6.28
N ILE A 569 36.96 -10.18 -6.10
CA ILE A 569 37.01 -10.85 -4.80
C ILE A 569 38.11 -10.27 -3.90
N ASP A 570 39.21 -9.82 -4.49
CA ASP A 570 40.35 -9.33 -3.71
C ASP A 570 40.06 -7.93 -3.15
N GLU A 571 39.34 -7.09 -3.90
CA GLU A 571 38.83 -5.81 -3.40
C GLU A 571 37.79 -5.99 -2.30
N LEU A 572 36.84 -6.92 -2.47
CA LEU A 572 35.89 -7.27 -1.41
C LEU A 572 36.61 -7.71 -0.13
N ALA A 573 37.64 -8.56 -0.24
CA ALA A 573 38.45 -8.98 0.91
C ALA A 573 39.24 -7.83 1.57
N ARG A 574 39.75 -6.87 0.77
CA ARG A 574 40.42 -5.65 1.28
C ARG A 574 39.44 -4.76 2.04
N ASN A 575 38.22 -4.56 1.54
CA ASN A 575 37.19 -3.75 2.20
C ASN A 575 36.77 -4.35 3.54
N ILE A 576 36.61 -5.68 3.61
CA ILE A 576 36.34 -6.40 4.86
C ILE A 576 37.46 -6.18 5.87
N THR A 577 38.73 -6.30 5.41
CA THR A 577 39.91 -6.07 6.25
C THR A 577 39.95 -4.63 6.77
N THR A 578 39.62 -3.66 5.92
CA THR A 578 39.63 -2.22 6.26
C THR A 578 38.61 -1.89 7.36
N LEU A 579 37.36 -2.36 7.24
CA LEU A 579 36.32 -2.15 8.27
C LEU A 579 36.58 -2.91 9.57
N HIS A 580 37.38 -3.98 9.51
CA HIS A 580 37.80 -4.69 10.71
C HIS A 580 38.91 -3.93 11.45
N GLN A 581 39.90 -3.42 10.73
CA GLN A 581 41.11 -2.80 11.29
C GLN A 581 40.92 -1.35 11.73
N ASP A 582 40.11 -0.55 11.03
CA ASP A 582 39.74 0.81 11.47
C ASP A 582 38.46 0.75 12.33
N ALA A 583 38.63 0.86 13.65
CA ALA A 583 37.51 0.83 14.60
C ALA A 583 36.54 2.02 14.43
N SER A 584 37.01 3.14 13.87
CA SER A 584 36.22 4.37 13.73
C SER A 584 35.51 4.49 12.37
N LEU A 585 36.01 3.82 11.34
CA LEU A 585 35.44 3.89 9.99
C LEU A 585 33.97 3.42 9.90
N PRO A 586 33.56 2.28 10.52
CA PRO A 586 32.17 1.86 10.52
C PRO A 586 31.19 2.94 11.01
N GLU A 587 31.53 3.65 12.09
CA GLU A 587 30.71 4.71 12.66
C GLU A 587 30.61 5.91 11.73
N ARG A 588 31.73 6.33 11.14
CA ARG A 588 31.75 7.42 10.17
C ARG A 588 30.88 7.13 8.96
N LEU A 589 31.04 5.94 8.34
CA LEU A 589 30.29 5.56 7.14
C LEU A 589 28.78 5.52 7.41
N VAL A 590 28.37 4.96 8.54
CA VAL A 590 26.95 4.91 8.94
C VAL A 590 26.39 6.31 9.16
N ALA A 591 27.10 7.19 9.86
CA ALA A 591 26.64 8.55 10.12
C ALA A 591 26.54 9.39 8.84
N GLN A 592 27.51 9.24 7.92
CA GLN A 592 27.50 9.88 6.62
C GLN A 592 26.37 9.34 5.74
N ALA A 593 26.17 8.02 5.70
CA ALA A 593 25.06 7.39 4.98
C ALA A 593 23.69 7.84 5.52
N ASP A 594 23.49 7.86 6.84
CA ASP A 594 22.22 8.29 7.44
C ASP A 594 21.91 9.76 7.09
N THR A 595 22.91 10.64 7.19
CA THR A 595 22.77 12.05 6.79
C THR A 595 22.42 12.18 5.31
N HIS A 596 23.15 11.46 4.45
CA HIS A 596 22.95 11.48 3.00
C HIS A 596 21.54 10.97 2.62
N PHE A 597 21.11 9.85 3.20
CA PHE A 597 19.80 9.27 2.91
C PHE A 597 18.65 10.14 3.43
N ARG A 598 18.78 10.77 4.60
CA ARG A 598 17.77 11.72 5.08
C ARG A 598 17.61 12.92 4.16
N GLN A 599 18.68 13.37 3.51
CA GLN A 599 18.64 14.45 2.53
C GLN A 599 18.01 14.01 1.20
N LEU A 600 18.35 12.81 0.71
CA LEU A 600 17.82 12.29 -0.55
C LEU A 600 16.35 11.82 -0.45
N PHE A 601 15.94 11.28 0.70
CA PHE A 601 14.66 10.58 0.88
C PHE A 601 13.73 11.25 1.90
N SER A 602 13.84 12.56 2.11
CA SER A 602 12.91 13.29 2.99
C SER A 602 11.45 13.15 2.47
N GLN A 603 10.56 12.74 3.38
CA GLN A 603 9.20 12.23 3.13
C GLN A 603 8.11 13.32 2.94
N PRO A 604 8.31 14.33 2.08
CA PRO A 604 7.21 14.69 1.19
C PRO A 604 7.55 14.54 -0.30
N ALA A 605 8.84 14.39 -0.65
CA ALA A 605 9.29 14.54 -2.03
C ALA A 605 8.81 13.40 -2.93
N ARG A 606 8.85 12.14 -2.46
CA ARG A 606 8.43 10.99 -3.27
C ARG A 606 6.93 10.95 -3.51
N GLY A 607 6.11 11.05 -2.46
CA GLY A 607 4.64 11.08 -2.60
C GLY A 607 4.18 12.17 -3.56
N THR A 608 4.75 13.37 -3.41
CA THR A 608 4.46 14.51 -4.28
C THR A 608 4.87 14.23 -5.72
N ALA A 609 6.05 13.65 -5.95
CA ALA A 609 6.51 13.27 -7.29
C ALA A 609 5.63 12.18 -7.91
N LEU A 610 5.27 11.14 -7.16
CA LEU A 610 4.38 10.07 -7.63
C LEU A 610 3.02 10.63 -8.03
N ARG A 611 2.40 11.43 -7.16
CA ARG A 611 1.14 12.13 -7.46
C ARG A 611 1.27 13.03 -8.68
N GLY A 612 2.40 13.70 -8.86
CA GLY A 612 2.74 14.48 -10.06
C GLY A 612 2.72 13.63 -11.33
N TYR A 613 3.39 12.48 -11.33
CA TYR A 613 3.41 11.56 -12.49
C TYR A 613 2.05 10.92 -12.77
N LEU A 614 1.25 10.64 -11.74
CA LEU A 614 -0.15 10.21 -11.92
C LEU A 614 -0.98 11.31 -12.59
N THR A 615 -0.80 12.57 -12.18
CA THR A 615 -1.46 13.75 -12.78
C THR A 615 -1.00 13.96 -14.23
N GLU A 616 0.29 13.78 -14.50
CA GLU A 616 0.85 13.82 -15.84
C GLU A 616 0.21 12.75 -16.74
N ALA A 617 0.05 11.52 -16.25
CA ALA A 617 -0.61 10.45 -17.00
C ALA A 617 -2.06 10.81 -17.34
N ILE A 618 -2.82 11.37 -16.39
CA ILE A 618 -4.18 11.88 -16.63
C ILE A 618 -4.18 12.97 -17.70
N THR A 619 -3.21 13.89 -17.66
CA THR A 619 -3.12 15.02 -18.60
C THR A 619 -2.68 14.58 -20.00
N ARG A 620 -1.75 13.62 -20.10
CA ARG A 620 -1.24 13.05 -21.36
C ARG A 620 -2.24 12.12 -22.03
N HIS A 621 -3.22 11.61 -21.29
CA HIS A 621 -4.13 10.60 -21.76
C HIS A 621 -4.95 11.10 -22.96
N ALA A 622 -4.45 10.80 -24.15
CA ALA A 622 -5.27 10.69 -25.34
C ALA A 622 -5.85 9.27 -25.33
N SER A 623 -7.13 9.13 -25.66
CA SER A 623 -7.81 7.84 -25.82
C SER A 623 -7.20 7.03 -26.97
N LEU A 624 -5.96 6.57 -26.79
CA LEU A 624 -5.14 5.89 -27.78
C LEU A 624 -5.52 4.41 -27.76
N ALA A 625 -6.03 3.92 -28.88
CA ALA A 625 -6.27 2.50 -29.07
C ALA A 625 -4.95 1.73 -28.94
N ILE A 626 -5.00 0.53 -28.35
CA ILE A 626 -3.87 -0.41 -28.37
C ILE A 626 -3.50 -0.66 -29.83
N THR A 627 -2.25 -0.38 -30.20
CA THR A 627 -1.82 -0.61 -31.58
C THR A 627 -1.78 -2.12 -31.87
N PRO A 628 -2.10 -2.57 -33.10
CA PRO A 628 -1.94 -3.96 -33.49
C PRO A 628 -0.52 -4.50 -33.25
N TRP A 629 0.50 -3.63 -33.39
CA TRP A 629 1.89 -3.97 -33.11
C TRP A 629 2.12 -4.31 -31.63
N SER A 630 1.62 -3.48 -30.71
CA SER A 630 1.74 -3.73 -29.27
C SER A 630 1.06 -5.04 -28.90
N LEU A 631 -0.15 -5.27 -29.42
CA LEU A 631 -0.90 -6.49 -29.17
C LEU A 631 -0.16 -7.74 -29.68
N ASP A 632 0.32 -7.70 -30.92
CA ASP A 632 1.08 -8.80 -31.52
C ASP A 632 2.33 -9.17 -30.69
N ARG A 633 2.99 -8.17 -30.08
CA ARG A 633 4.19 -8.38 -29.24
C ARG A 633 3.88 -8.97 -27.87
N LEU A 634 2.80 -8.52 -27.23
CA LEU A 634 2.30 -9.14 -25.98
C LEU A 634 1.90 -10.60 -26.23
N LEU A 635 1.28 -10.86 -27.39
CA LEU A 635 0.89 -12.20 -27.80
C LEU A 635 2.10 -13.12 -28.02
N LEU A 636 3.17 -12.61 -28.62
CA LEU A 636 4.43 -13.35 -28.75
C LEU A 636 5.03 -13.70 -27.38
N GLN A 637 5.04 -12.77 -26.42
CA GLN A 637 5.48 -13.05 -25.05
C GLN A 637 4.67 -14.18 -24.39
N VAL A 638 3.35 -14.16 -24.55
CA VAL A 638 2.45 -15.19 -24.02
C VAL A 638 2.69 -16.55 -24.69
N ALA A 639 2.95 -16.57 -26.00
CA ALA A 639 3.23 -17.79 -26.75
C ALA A 639 4.58 -18.41 -26.35
N LEU A 640 5.64 -17.62 -26.17
CA LEU A 640 6.96 -18.12 -25.78
C LEU A 640 6.99 -18.76 -24.39
N THR A 641 6.06 -18.39 -23.51
CA THR A 641 5.95 -18.92 -22.13
C THR A 641 5.02 -20.13 -22.01
N SER A 642 4.51 -20.67 -23.12
CA SER A 642 3.67 -21.88 -23.17
C SER A 642 4.50 -23.18 -23.16
N GLU A 643 3.93 -24.31 -22.70
CA GLU A 643 4.69 -25.55 -22.50
C GLU A 643 5.31 -26.15 -23.78
N GLU A 644 4.75 -25.85 -24.96
CA GLU A 644 5.15 -26.46 -26.25
C GLU A 644 6.47 -25.89 -26.80
N SER A 645 6.92 -24.71 -26.36
CA SER A 645 8.13 -24.03 -26.84
C SER A 645 9.42 -24.38 -26.08
N ARG A 646 9.36 -25.31 -25.11
CA ARG A 646 10.43 -25.60 -24.13
C ARG A 646 11.73 -26.24 -24.67
N GLY A 647 11.83 -26.52 -25.97
CA GLY A 647 13.00 -27.18 -26.58
C GLY A 647 13.92 -26.21 -27.32
N ASP A 648 14.93 -25.68 -26.63
CA ASP A 648 16.13 -25.00 -27.20
C ASP A 648 16.04 -23.49 -27.54
N ASN A 649 15.69 -22.66 -26.55
CA ASN A 649 15.44 -21.20 -26.62
C ASN A 649 16.36 -20.32 -27.51
N ARG A 650 17.59 -20.72 -27.87
CA ARG A 650 18.44 -19.94 -28.81
C ARG A 650 18.30 -20.36 -30.27
N ASN A 651 18.11 -21.65 -30.54
CA ASN A 651 17.81 -22.14 -31.89
C ASN A 651 16.32 -21.94 -32.21
N THR A 652 15.42 -22.12 -31.24
CA THR A 652 13.98 -21.91 -31.43
C THR A 652 13.68 -20.47 -31.85
N ILE A 653 14.28 -19.43 -31.25
CA ILE A 653 14.02 -18.02 -31.68
C ILE A 653 14.50 -17.75 -33.13
N ALA A 654 15.59 -18.37 -33.57
CA ALA A 654 16.10 -18.23 -34.93
C ALA A 654 15.30 -19.05 -35.96
N GLU A 655 14.88 -20.26 -35.59
CA GLU A 655 14.01 -21.15 -36.39
C GLU A 655 12.57 -20.60 -36.46
N LEU A 656 12.01 -20.10 -35.36
CA LEU A 656 10.71 -19.39 -35.26
C LEU A 656 10.69 -18.09 -36.08
N ARG A 657 11.83 -17.41 -36.22
CA ARG A 657 11.96 -16.26 -37.14
C ARG A 657 12.01 -16.69 -38.62
N SER A 658 12.45 -17.92 -38.90
CA SER A 658 12.55 -18.47 -40.25
C SER A 658 11.25 -19.13 -40.74
N GLU A 659 10.41 -19.65 -39.84
CA GLU A 659 9.12 -20.30 -40.15
C GLU A 659 7.92 -19.35 -39.96
N SER A 660 7.86 -18.32 -40.82
CA SER A 660 6.89 -17.21 -40.73
C SER A 660 5.41 -17.57 -40.85
N ASP A 661 5.01 -18.79 -41.24
CA ASP A 661 3.62 -19.09 -41.63
C ASP A 661 2.82 -19.93 -40.61
N ALA A 662 3.46 -20.80 -39.81
CA ALA A 662 2.80 -21.51 -38.71
C ALA A 662 2.51 -20.58 -37.52
N LEU A 663 3.46 -19.72 -37.18
CA LEU A 663 3.27 -18.63 -36.22
C LEU A 663 2.26 -17.59 -36.68
N ARG A 664 2.08 -17.37 -38.00
CA ARG A 664 0.97 -16.53 -38.49
C ARG A 664 -0.36 -17.17 -38.20
N ALA A 665 -0.50 -18.49 -38.36
CA ALA A 665 -1.74 -19.19 -38.04
C ALA A 665 -2.06 -19.17 -36.54
N ASP A 666 -1.07 -19.39 -35.66
CA ASP A 666 -1.26 -19.27 -34.20
C ASP A 666 -1.43 -17.83 -33.75
N ARG A 667 -0.73 -16.87 -34.35
CA ARG A 667 -0.94 -15.44 -34.13
C ARG A 667 -2.31 -15.00 -34.63
N ASP A 668 -2.80 -15.52 -35.75
CA ASP A 668 -4.13 -15.21 -36.28
C ASP A 668 -5.22 -15.92 -35.48
N ALA A 669 -4.96 -17.11 -34.91
CA ALA A 669 -5.85 -17.79 -33.97
C ALA A 669 -5.89 -17.09 -32.60
N LEU A 670 -4.76 -16.61 -32.09
CA LEU A 670 -4.65 -15.88 -30.83
C LEU A 670 -5.09 -14.42 -30.98
N ARG A 671 -4.92 -13.82 -32.16
CA ARG A 671 -5.53 -12.55 -32.56
C ARG A 671 -7.03 -12.73 -32.77
N ALA A 672 -7.49 -13.85 -33.33
CA ALA A 672 -8.91 -14.18 -33.37
C ALA A 672 -9.44 -14.45 -31.96
N GLU A 673 -8.66 -15.04 -31.05
CA GLU A 673 -9.07 -15.29 -29.67
C GLU A 673 -8.99 -14.03 -28.81
N LEU A 674 -8.03 -13.12 -29.01
CA LEU A 674 -8.02 -11.81 -28.37
C LEU A 674 -9.01 -10.83 -29.00
N THR A 675 -9.26 -10.93 -30.30
CA THR A 675 -10.35 -10.19 -30.94
C THR A 675 -11.68 -10.78 -30.49
N ARG A 676 -11.80 -12.09 -30.30
CA ARG A 676 -12.98 -12.76 -29.75
C ARG A 676 -13.11 -12.53 -28.25
N VAL A 677 -12.04 -12.41 -27.48
CA VAL A 677 -12.06 -12.03 -26.07
C VAL A 677 -12.34 -10.54 -25.97
N SER A 678 -11.75 -9.68 -26.80
CA SER A 678 -12.07 -8.26 -26.87
C SER A 678 -13.48 -7.99 -27.39
N THR A 679 -13.98 -8.78 -28.35
CA THR A 679 -15.33 -8.69 -28.92
C THR A 679 -16.34 -9.36 -27.99
N ALA A 680 -16.02 -10.48 -27.35
CA ALA A 680 -16.85 -11.07 -26.30
C ALA A 680 -16.83 -10.22 -25.03
N LEU A 681 -15.74 -9.51 -24.71
CA LEU A 681 -15.69 -8.52 -23.64
C LEU A 681 -16.49 -7.28 -24.06
N HIS A 682 -16.46 -6.87 -25.34
CA HIS A 682 -17.30 -5.79 -25.86
C HIS A 682 -18.78 -6.20 -25.89
N GLU A 683 -19.12 -7.42 -26.26
CA GLU A 683 -20.47 -8.00 -26.28
C GLU A 683 -20.96 -8.30 -24.86
N ILE A 684 -20.11 -8.77 -23.94
CA ILE A 684 -20.42 -8.90 -22.50
C ILE A 684 -20.57 -7.52 -21.87
N THR A 685 -19.81 -6.51 -22.31
CA THR A 685 -19.93 -5.12 -21.85
C THR A 685 -21.19 -4.45 -22.44
N VAL A 686 -21.57 -4.76 -23.68
CA VAL A 686 -22.80 -4.27 -24.32
C VAL A 686 -24.03 -5.02 -23.80
N GLU A 687 -23.97 -6.33 -23.57
CA GLU A 687 -25.01 -7.12 -22.92
C GLU A 687 -25.11 -6.80 -21.42
N ARG A 688 -24.01 -6.53 -20.70
CA ARG A 688 -24.07 -6.03 -19.30
C ARG A 688 -24.53 -4.58 -19.24
N ASN A 689 -24.09 -3.68 -20.11
CA ASN A 689 -24.59 -2.30 -20.11
C ASN A 689 -26.06 -2.26 -20.52
N ASN A 690 -26.49 -3.11 -21.46
CA ASN A 690 -27.92 -3.28 -21.77
C ASN A 690 -28.67 -4.00 -20.64
N ALA A 691 -28.08 -4.95 -19.93
CA ALA A 691 -28.70 -5.62 -18.78
C ALA A 691 -28.66 -4.80 -17.47
N VAL A 692 -27.77 -3.81 -17.36
CA VAL A 692 -27.70 -2.82 -16.29
C VAL A 692 -28.69 -1.69 -16.59
N LEU A 693 -28.78 -1.22 -17.85
CA LEU A 693 -29.85 -0.32 -18.31
C LEU A 693 -31.24 -0.98 -18.24
N GLU A 694 -31.36 -2.28 -18.53
CA GLU A 694 -32.59 -3.04 -18.33
C GLU A 694 -32.84 -3.36 -16.85
N ARG A 695 -31.81 -3.57 -16.01
CA ARG A 695 -31.98 -3.71 -14.55
C ARG A 695 -32.45 -2.40 -13.92
N ASP A 696 -31.93 -1.26 -14.34
CA ASP A 696 -32.35 0.05 -13.84
C ASP A 696 -33.74 0.45 -14.38
N ALA A 697 -34.12 -0.03 -15.57
CA ALA A 697 -35.49 0.08 -16.07
C ALA A 697 -36.48 -0.90 -15.37
N LEU A 698 -36.04 -2.12 -15.01
CA LEU A 698 -36.86 -3.14 -14.34
C LEU A 698 -36.96 -2.93 -12.81
N LEU A 699 -35.98 -2.31 -12.17
CA LEU A 699 -36.05 -1.89 -10.76
C LEU A 699 -37.02 -0.71 -10.57
N ASN A 700 -37.26 0.08 -11.62
CA ASN A 700 -38.22 1.19 -11.62
C ASN A 700 -39.68 0.78 -11.94
N SER A 701 -39.95 -0.48 -12.30
CA SER A 701 -41.32 -0.93 -12.54
C SER A 701 -41.63 -2.29 -11.91
N ARG A 702 -42.23 -2.24 -10.71
CA ARG A 702 -43.13 -3.25 -10.12
C ARG A 702 -42.80 -4.72 -10.41
N LEU A 703 -42.30 -5.45 -9.40
CA LEU A 703 -42.87 -6.74 -8.94
C LEU A 703 -42.08 -7.33 -7.76
N TRP A 704 -42.49 -6.94 -6.54
CA TRP A 704 -42.50 -7.84 -5.40
C TRP A 704 -43.57 -8.92 -5.67
N ARG A 705 -43.16 -10.18 -5.85
CA ARG A 705 -43.83 -11.41 -5.38
C ARG A 705 -43.09 -12.65 -5.89
N PHE A 706 -42.80 -13.55 -4.95
CA PHE A 706 -42.24 -14.91 -5.07
C PHE A 706 -40.72 -15.07 -4.84
N ALA A 707 -40.37 -15.26 -3.56
CA ALA A 707 -39.12 -15.85 -3.11
C ALA A 707 -39.34 -17.27 -2.55
N LYS A 708 -38.33 -18.15 -2.80
CA LYS A 708 -37.93 -19.45 -2.20
C LYS A 708 -38.51 -20.78 -2.77
N PRO A 709 -37.76 -21.93 -2.69
CA PRO A 709 -36.30 -22.14 -2.49
C PRO A 709 -35.65 -23.27 -3.35
N TYR A 710 -34.39 -23.10 -3.81
CA TYR A 710 -33.57 -24.20 -4.36
C TYR A 710 -32.66 -24.82 -3.30
N ARG A 711 -33.18 -25.88 -2.67
CA ARG A 711 -32.46 -26.84 -1.81
C ARG A 711 -32.35 -28.15 -2.60
N LYS A 712 -31.21 -28.44 -3.24
CA LYS A 712 -30.70 -29.76 -3.69
C LYS A 712 -29.62 -29.56 -4.75
N LEU A 713 -28.34 -29.69 -4.38
CA LEU A 713 -27.22 -30.10 -5.23
C LEU A 713 -25.96 -30.38 -4.36
N ARG A 714 -26.13 -31.20 -3.31
CA ARG A 714 -25.03 -31.82 -2.54
C ARG A 714 -25.23 -33.33 -2.57
N ALA A 715 -24.83 -34.00 -3.66
CA ALA A 715 -24.74 -35.46 -3.72
C ALA A 715 -23.98 -35.98 -4.96
N ILE A 716 -22.78 -35.47 -5.32
CA ILE A 716 -21.97 -36.11 -6.38
C ILE A 716 -20.47 -36.28 -6.04
N PHE A 717 -19.91 -35.68 -4.99
CA PHE A 717 -18.49 -35.91 -4.66
C PHE A 717 -18.27 -36.34 -3.20
N ARG A 718 -18.02 -37.64 -3.02
CA ARG A 718 -17.28 -38.20 -1.86
C ARG A 718 -16.06 -38.96 -2.39
N PRO A 719 -14.86 -38.83 -1.79
CA PRO A 719 -13.68 -39.59 -2.21
C PRO A 719 -13.66 -41.01 -1.61
N PRO A 720 -12.96 -41.99 -2.25
CA PRO A 720 -12.69 -43.30 -1.66
C PRO A 720 -11.60 -43.24 -0.58
N ARG A 721 -11.64 -44.26 0.30
CA ARG A 721 -11.13 -44.34 1.68
C ARG A 721 -9.66 -44.05 1.92
#